data_AF-A0A9X3SEZ8-F1
#
_entry.id   AF-A0A9X3SEZ8-F1
#
_cell.length_a   1.000
_cell.length_b   1.000
_cell.length_c   1.000
_cell.angle_alpha   90.00
_cell.angle_beta   90.00
_cell.angle_gamma   90.00
#
_symmetry.space_group_name_H-M   'P 1'
#
loop_
_entity.id
_entity.type
_entity.pdbx_description
1 polymer ?
#
loop_
_entity_poly.entity_id
_entity_poly.type
_entity_poly.pdbx_seq_one_letter_code
_entity_poly.pdbx_strand_id
1 'polypeptide(L)'
;MSALGGAGGLRFSTGPDDPALHDHDADFAALLSRFEVMVRASRRTRRRFFHAHAVGVRGEAVFTADPGGPAPHPFLAPGTRVPVLARYSSGERADEVPPGTRGASLLFGDPAHPDDPGRAAFALTLNTGRTLFARSAAHFHRFTFGTDADREEMARADPGLRAAVWEQVRDPAPYPRYHYHSQVPRAYVDGTGRPWLARYRVLPFAGAPDPGRHDPAGRRFPVTPPQSPPRAPGDDRPPTLLSDALRAQIDGGGFTVLLQVQLYPLGADPEADRAALDPARLWPEDLHPYRTVAELRFDALLDTALADSLLFDPARAPEGLGIALARSPHEPASVNHVRALVYRAAHAARTGPAPTPAPILAAPPAGGGRPHRPLTVCVIGAGPAGLSAARELERRGHRTVVLESAPEVGGKSASIRVDGRAYDLGAHICTPEYAELTRLAADLGVGTEDATPTRVHDPGAGAARRPDTAFFRPEAFARYARLRAEHFPDIRRPGLAHSAAHLARPVAEWLDGGGLAAMAASLGEGYTASGYGHLRGDLPALYFVKYAELTGLFSTGPVPTGHAGAFTVRDGFARLWRRVAEELPDVRTGVEVRAVERGAEGVAVRTGGGTVHADALVLTPALDRVAHLLDTTEEERDLAARIRTVDYRTVVFRASGLLREGFYLVGEHTAAGAEPGHLVAYHHRHAGSDVHTGYLYGADDLDADGAAARVRADVARLGGRVEEVLLVRRWPFMPHFPAADLADGVLDRFERMQGRDRTYYAGGLLGFELVETTVAYSRDLVGRFFADTAEAPVAAGRPPATGRHPARSADPPAASGPPARGRGAAEIRDWLLARISAETGGPVDAGDPLEYHLVDSLAVAGVQGDLAEWLGRRVPPTLLLEPATVEEVAHRLAALPDELPAGSAAAPGTQPAPGTGPGTGPGPGPGPGRDDPGTAPRPAPGQVPVAVPGPGFRHHPPERTPHE
;
A
#
# COMPACT_ATOMS: atom_id res chain seq x y z
N MET A 1 -2.81 -39.99 5.25
CA MET A 1 -3.13 -39.34 6.54
C MET A 1 -1.80 -39.00 7.18
N SER A 2 -1.50 -37.72 7.40
CA SER A 2 -0.17 -37.26 7.84
C SER A 2 0.10 -37.63 9.30
N ALA A 3 1.36 -37.93 9.64
CA ALA A 3 1.78 -38.31 11.00
C ALA A 3 1.54 -37.21 12.05
N LEU A 4 1.32 -35.96 11.63
CA LEU A 4 1.02 -34.80 12.47
C LEU A 4 -0.47 -34.66 12.85
N GLY A 5 -1.34 -35.59 12.43
CA GLY A 5 -2.79 -35.50 12.62
C GLY A 5 -3.28 -35.69 14.07
N GLY A 6 -3.08 -34.69 14.92
CA GLY A 6 -3.73 -34.57 16.25
C GLY A 6 -2.86 -34.86 17.47
N ALA A 7 -1.55 -35.05 17.33
CA ALA A 7 -0.64 -35.21 18.47
C ALA A 7 -0.73 -34.00 19.43
N GLY A 8 -0.94 -34.25 20.73
CA GLY A 8 -1.15 -33.20 21.74
C GLY A 8 -2.36 -32.29 21.52
N GLY A 9 -3.23 -32.59 20.53
CA GLY A 9 -4.25 -31.65 20.06
C GLY A 9 -3.69 -30.40 19.39
N LEU A 10 -2.42 -30.42 18.95
CA LEU A 10 -1.76 -29.33 18.24
C LEU A 10 -2.02 -29.42 16.71
N ARG A 11 -1.85 -28.29 16.04
CA ARG A 11 -1.94 -28.15 14.57
C ARG A 11 -0.60 -27.72 14.02
N PHE A 12 -0.22 -28.28 12.87
CA PHE A 12 1.05 -27.96 12.21
C PHE A 12 0.84 -27.75 10.71
N SER A 13 1.57 -26.78 10.15
CA SER A 13 1.61 -26.51 8.71
C SER A 13 2.39 -27.62 7.99
N THR A 14 1.79 -28.10 6.90
CA THR A 14 2.33 -29.11 5.97
C THR A 14 3.31 -28.53 4.94
N GLY A 15 3.36 -27.20 4.82
CA GLY A 15 4.20 -26.48 3.87
C GLY A 15 3.74 -25.02 3.71
N PRO A 16 4.33 -24.27 2.77
CA PRO A 16 3.98 -22.86 2.59
C PRO A 16 2.53 -22.68 2.10
N ASP A 17 2.03 -23.53 1.21
CA ASP A 17 0.70 -23.38 0.60
C ASP A 17 -0.43 -24.09 1.37
N ASP A 18 -0.21 -24.40 2.66
CA ASP A 18 -1.19 -25.04 3.52
C ASP A 18 -2.38 -24.09 3.80
N PRO A 19 -3.63 -24.44 3.40
CA PRO A 19 -4.79 -23.58 3.62
C PRO A 19 -5.12 -23.36 5.11
N ALA A 20 -4.62 -24.21 6.02
CA ALA A 20 -4.75 -24.01 7.46
C ALA A 20 -4.00 -22.76 7.98
N LEU A 21 -3.09 -22.16 7.19
CA LEU A 21 -2.49 -20.85 7.45
C LEU A 21 -3.51 -19.69 7.40
N HIS A 22 -4.73 -19.94 6.93
CA HIS A 22 -5.81 -18.96 6.85
C HIS A 22 -7.04 -19.33 7.72
N ASP A 23 -6.98 -20.43 8.47
CA ASP A 23 -8.01 -20.84 9.42
C ASP A 23 -7.70 -20.29 10.82
N HIS A 24 -7.98 -18.99 10.99
CA HIS A 24 -7.76 -18.21 12.20
C HIS A 24 -8.97 -17.30 12.52
N ASP A 25 -9.05 -16.78 13.74
CA ASP A 25 -10.19 -15.97 14.21
C ASP A 25 -10.16 -14.49 13.75
N ALA A 26 -11.18 -13.74 14.18
CA ALA A 26 -11.35 -12.33 13.84
C ALA A 26 -10.31 -11.42 14.52
N ASP A 27 -9.87 -11.75 15.74
CA ASP A 27 -8.80 -11.01 16.41
C ASP A 27 -7.46 -11.24 15.71
N PHE A 28 -7.24 -12.44 15.15
CA PHE A 28 -6.06 -12.76 14.34
C PHE A 28 -6.05 -11.93 13.05
N ALA A 29 -7.18 -11.87 12.35
CA ALA A 29 -7.35 -11.02 11.16
C ALA A 29 -7.17 -9.52 11.47
N ALA A 30 -7.70 -9.05 12.60
CA ALA A 30 -7.51 -7.69 13.08
C ALA A 30 -6.04 -7.40 13.44
N LEU A 31 -5.34 -8.34 14.08
CA LEU A 31 -3.91 -8.20 14.37
C LEU A 31 -3.07 -8.16 13.09
N LEU A 32 -3.32 -9.06 12.14
CA LEU A 32 -2.65 -9.05 10.84
C LEU A 32 -2.82 -7.67 10.18
N SER A 33 -4.03 -7.11 10.21
CA SER A 33 -4.31 -5.79 9.64
C SER A 33 -3.50 -4.66 10.29
N ARG A 34 -3.18 -4.74 11.59
CA ARG A 34 -2.28 -3.78 12.26
C ARG A 34 -0.83 -3.91 11.78
N PHE A 35 -0.38 -5.11 11.42
CA PHE A 35 0.93 -5.32 10.77
C PHE A 35 1.02 -4.78 9.33
N GLU A 36 -0.09 -4.32 8.71
CA GLU A 36 -0.05 -3.75 7.36
C GLU A 36 0.89 -2.54 7.25
N VAL A 37 1.15 -1.81 8.35
CA VAL A 37 2.16 -0.73 8.39
C VAL A 37 3.55 -1.19 7.94
N MET A 38 3.99 -2.39 8.33
CA MET A 38 5.27 -2.97 7.91
C MET A 38 5.28 -3.28 6.41
N VAL A 39 4.14 -3.71 5.87
CA VAL A 39 3.97 -4.07 4.46
C VAL A 39 3.94 -2.80 3.59
N ARG A 40 3.18 -1.77 3.99
CA ARG A 40 3.14 -0.44 3.36
C ARG A 40 4.54 0.21 3.35
N ALA A 41 5.26 0.15 4.46
CA ALA A 41 6.64 0.65 4.55
C ALA A 41 7.63 -0.16 3.68
N SER A 42 7.51 -1.50 3.62
CA SER A 42 8.34 -2.34 2.75
C SER A 42 8.07 -2.06 1.26
N ARG A 43 6.82 -1.77 0.90
CA ARG A 43 6.42 -1.30 -0.44
C ARG A 43 7.04 0.06 -0.78
N ARG A 44 6.93 1.05 0.11
CA ARG A 44 7.45 2.42 -0.08
C ARG A 44 8.97 2.47 -0.22
N THR A 45 9.69 1.75 0.64
CA THR A 45 11.16 1.81 0.75
C THR A 45 11.89 0.87 -0.21
N ARG A 46 11.20 -0.12 -0.78
CA ARG A 46 11.79 -1.30 -1.44
C ARG A 46 12.77 -2.11 -0.56
N ARG A 47 12.82 -1.85 0.76
CA ARG A 47 13.65 -2.55 1.75
C ARG A 47 12.77 -3.34 2.73
N ARG A 48 13.38 -4.26 3.49
CA ARG A 48 12.66 -4.98 4.56
C ARG A 48 12.41 -4.01 5.72
N PHE A 49 11.26 -4.10 6.39
CA PHE A 49 10.97 -3.24 7.55
C PHE A 49 11.94 -3.47 8.72
N PHE A 50 12.08 -4.72 9.16
CA PHE A 50 13.16 -5.16 10.06
C PHE A 50 14.25 -5.86 9.25
N HIS A 51 15.48 -5.86 9.76
CA HIS A 51 16.67 -6.45 9.15
C HIS A 51 16.91 -5.92 7.72
N ALA A 52 16.70 -4.62 7.52
CA ALA A 52 16.90 -3.95 6.23
C ALA A 52 18.34 -4.17 5.72
N HIS A 53 19.33 -3.78 6.54
CA HIS A 53 20.76 -3.87 6.23
C HIS A 53 21.33 -5.24 6.61
N ALA A 54 22.15 -5.80 5.71
CA ALA A 54 22.69 -7.16 5.82
C ALA A 54 23.81 -7.45 4.82
N VAL A 55 24.55 -8.53 5.06
CA VAL A 55 25.39 -9.23 4.08
C VAL A 55 24.88 -10.65 3.86
N GLY A 56 24.84 -11.07 2.60
CA GLY A 56 24.51 -12.45 2.21
C GLY A 56 25.76 -13.27 1.93
N VAL A 57 25.76 -14.54 2.34
CA VAL A 57 26.79 -15.54 2.02
C VAL A 57 26.13 -16.84 1.58
N ARG A 58 26.86 -17.67 0.83
CA ARG A 58 26.45 -18.99 0.36
C ARG A 58 27.49 -20.05 0.73
N GLY A 59 27.07 -21.31 0.70
CA GLY A 59 27.90 -22.42 1.12
C GLY A 59 27.18 -23.77 1.10
N GLU A 60 27.72 -24.73 1.83
CA GLU A 60 27.22 -26.10 1.95
C GLU A 60 26.92 -26.46 3.42
N ALA A 61 25.77 -27.07 3.66
CA ALA A 61 25.42 -27.73 4.91
C ALA A 61 25.73 -29.23 4.80
N VAL A 62 26.49 -29.76 5.76
CA VAL A 62 26.83 -31.18 5.88
C VAL A 62 26.17 -31.73 7.13
N PHE A 63 25.16 -32.58 6.98
CA PHE A 63 24.41 -33.13 8.11
C PHE A 63 25.20 -34.21 8.85
N THR A 64 25.19 -34.17 10.18
CA THR A 64 26.01 -35.00 11.08
C THR A 64 25.16 -35.97 11.89
N ALA A 65 25.69 -37.14 12.20
CA ALA A 65 25.03 -38.09 13.10
C ALA A 65 25.11 -37.63 14.56
N ASP A 66 24.02 -37.81 15.30
CA ASP A 66 23.98 -37.73 16.77
C ASP A 66 23.83 -39.16 17.34
N PRO A 67 24.90 -39.80 17.82
CA PRO A 67 24.86 -41.18 18.32
C PRO A 67 23.98 -41.40 19.56
N GLY A 68 23.53 -40.33 20.23
CA GLY A 68 22.66 -40.40 21.41
C GLY A 68 21.31 -39.70 21.23
N GLY A 69 20.90 -39.43 19.99
CA GLY A 69 19.66 -38.72 19.62
C GLY A 69 18.54 -39.64 19.13
N PRO A 70 17.32 -39.11 18.93
CA PRO A 70 16.30 -39.78 18.13
C PRO A 70 16.76 -39.87 16.66
N ALA A 71 16.18 -40.79 15.89
CA ALA A 71 16.51 -40.93 14.46
C ALA A 71 16.30 -39.58 13.73
N PRO A 72 17.28 -39.04 13.00
CA PRO A 72 17.13 -37.73 12.36
C PRO A 72 15.98 -37.74 11.34
N HIS A 73 15.29 -36.60 11.20
CA HIS A 73 14.30 -36.40 10.12
C HIS A 73 14.97 -36.67 8.75
N PRO A 74 14.29 -37.29 7.76
CA PRO A 74 14.92 -37.67 6.49
C PRO A 74 15.68 -36.56 5.75
N PHE A 75 15.23 -35.30 5.82
CA PHE A 75 15.93 -34.15 5.24
C PHE A 75 17.28 -33.85 5.92
N LEU A 76 17.43 -34.26 7.18
CA LEU A 76 18.60 -34.07 8.03
C LEU A 76 19.47 -35.35 8.13
N ALA A 77 19.31 -36.28 7.18
CA ALA A 77 19.98 -37.57 7.23
C ALA A 77 21.52 -37.43 7.22
N PRO A 78 22.27 -38.09 8.12
CA PRO A 78 23.72 -37.93 8.23
C PRO A 78 24.48 -38.23 6.94
N GLY A 79 25.48 -37.41 6.63
CA GLY A 79 26.23 -37.45 5.38
C GLY A 79 25.57 -36.73 4.21
N THR A 80 24.28 -36.34 4.33
CA THR A 80 23.60 -35.53 3.31
C THR A 80 24.23 -34.14 3.22
N ARG A 81 24.37 -33.66 1.98
CA ARG A 81 24.92 -32.36 1.62
C ARG A 81 23.86 -31.52 0.93
N VAL A 82 23.61 -30.31 1.41
CA VAL A 82 22.58 -29.41 0.87
C VAL A 82 23.15 -27.99 0.75
N PRO A 83 22.97 -27.28 -0.38
CA PRO A 83 23.33 -25.87 -0.49
C PRO A 83 22.63 -25.04 0.60
N VAL A 84 23.35 -24.09 1.21
CA VAL A 84 22.79 -23.19 2.23
C VAL A 84 23.15 -21.75 1.94
N LEU A 85 22.14 -20.88 2.01
CA LEU A 85 22.27 -19.43 1.91
C LEU A 85 22.04 -18.83 3.30
N ALA A 86 22.87 -17.87 3.71
CA ALA A 86 22.70 -17.12 4.95
C ALA A 86 22.67 -15.62 4.70
N ARG A 87 21.86 -14.89 5.48
CA ARG A 87 21.80 -13.43 5.51
C ARG A 87 21.97 -12.94 6.95
N TYR A 88 23.13 -12.33 7.23
CA TYR A 88 23.50 -11.76 8.52
C TYR A 88 23.18 -10.27 8.56
N SER A 89 22.64 -9.76 9.68
CA SER A 89 21.98 -8.45 9.73
C SER A 89 22.04 -7.75 11.09
N SER A 90 21.98 -6.42 11.06
CA SER A 90 22.06 -5.49 12.20
C SER A 90 20.73 -5.19 12.91
N GLY A 91 19.68 -5.95 12.62
CA GLY A 91 18.36 -5.78 13.24
C GLY A 91 17.64 -4.54 12.74
N GLU A 92 17.75 -3.43 13.48
CA GLU A 92 16.88 -2.25 13.35
C GLU A 92 17.57 -1.03 12.72
N ARG A 93 18.89 -1.08 12.49
CA ARG A 93 19.70 0.10 12.12
C ARG A 93 20.64 -0.12 10.94
N ALA A 94 20.96 0.98 10.24
CA ALA A 94 21.97 1.01 9.18
C ALA A 94 23.41 1.07 9.72
N ASP A 95 23.63 1.81 10.82
CA ASP A 95 24.87 1.74 11.59
C ASP A 95 24.88 0.46 12.44
N GLU A 96 25.89 -0.38 12.21
CA GLU A 96 26.08 -1.66 12.89
C GLU A 96 26.89 -1.52 14.20
N VAL A 97 27.55 -0.37 14.42
CA VAL A 97 28.43 -0.15 15.58
C VAL A 97 27.67 -0.03 16.91
N PRO A 98 26.51 0.66 17.02
CA PRO A 98 25.73 0.72 18.24
C PRO A 98 25.26 -0.67 18.73
N PRO A 99 25.03 -0.85 20.04
CA PRO A 99 24.43 -2.07 20.57
C PRO A 99 23.04 -2.32 20.02
N GLY A 100 22.76 -3.55 19.58
CA GLY A 100 21.48 -3.91 18.93
C GLY A 100 21.33 -5.41 18.69
N THR A 101 20.10 -5.84 18.39
CA THR A 101 19.78 -7.24 18.06
C THR A 101 20.41 -7.64 16.73
N ARG A 102 21.08 -8.80 16.67
CA ARG A 102 21.71 -9.30 15.44
C ARG A 102 20.91 -10.49 14.92
N GLY A 103 20.61 -10.49 13.62
CA GLY A 103 19.81 -11.54 12.99
C GLY A 103 20.61 -12.35 11.96
N ALA A 104 20.40 -13.66 11.94
CA ALA A 104 20.90 -14.58 10.92
C ALA A 104 19.73 -15.40 10.37
N SER A 105 19.45 -15.28 9.07
CA SER A 105 18.43 -16.10 8.40
C SER A 105 19.11 -17.10 7.46
N LEU A 106 18.71 -18.36 7.54
CA LEU A 106 19.22 -19.46 6.73
C LEU A 106 18.13 -19.98 5.77
N LEU A 107 18.52 -20.30 4.54
CA LEU A 107 17.71 -21.06 3.58
C LEU A 107 18.55 -22.23 3.07
N PHE A 108 18.12 -23.44 3.40
CA PHE A 108 18.67 -24.68 2.86
C PHE A 108 17.90 -25.05 1.59
N GLY A 109 18.61 -25.56 0.59
CA GLY A 109 18.06 -25.86 -0.73
C GLY A 109 18.33 -24.75 -1.75
N ASP A 110 18.05 -25.05 -3.02
CA ASP A 110 18.26 -24.13 -4.14
C ASP A 110 17.04 -23.18 -4.28
N PRO A 111 17.19 -21.84 -4.14
CA PRO A 111 16.06 -20.93 -4.26
C PRO A 111 15.45 -20.89 -5.66
N ALA A 112 16.16 -21.31 -6.71
CA ALA A 112 15.66 -21.37 -8.08
C ALA A 112 14.78 -22.60 -8.36
N HIS A 113 14.87 -23.64 -7.51
CA HIS A 113 14.17 -24.91 -7.67
C HIS A 113 13.45 -25.30 -6.37
N PRO A 114 12.46 -24.49 -5.90
CA PRO A 114 11.80 -24.68 -4.61
C PRO A 114 11.09 -26.04 -4.45
N ASP A 115 10.56 -26.57 -5.55
CA ASP A 115 9.60 -27.68 -5.57
C ASP A 115 10.20 -29.01 -6.07
N ASP A 116 11.53 -29.05 -6.30
CA ASP A 116 12.24 -30.29 -6.62
C ASP A 116 12.24 -31.21 -5.37
N PRO A 117 11.60 -32.40 -5.40
CA PRO A 117 11.53 -33.29 -4.25
C PRO A 117 12.90 -33.85 -3.82
N GLY A 118 13.95 -33.74 -4.67
CA GLY A 118 15.33 -34.00 -4.30
C GLY A 118 16.05 -32.82 -3.63
N ARG A 119 15.41 -31.64 -3.51
CA ARG A 119 16.02 -30.38 -3.00
C ARG A 119 15.08 -29.58 -2.08
N ALA A 120 14.09 -30.22 -1.47
CA ALA A 120 13.05 -29.59 -0.65
C ALA A 120 13.61 -28.50 0.30
N ALA A 121 13.11 -27.28 0.18
CA ALA A 121 13.72 -26.12 0.83
C ALA A 121 13.27 -25.93 2.29
N PHE A 122 14.22 -25.56 3.17
CA PHE A 122 13.98 -25.32 4.60
C PHE A 122 14.48 -23.93 5.01
N ALA A 123 13.63 -23.09 5.57
CA ALA A 123 13.98 -21.73 5.97
C ALA A 123 13.96 -21.54 7.49
N LEU A 124 15.09 -21.13 8.08
CA LEU A 124 15.22 -20.75 9.48
C LEU A 124 15.49 -19.25 9.62
N THR A 125 14.90 -18.64 10.64
CA THR A 125 15.09 -17.23 10.97
C THR A 125 15.52 -17.15 12.43
N LEU A 126 16.74 -16.70 12.70
CA LEU A 126 17.35 -16.72 14.02
C LEU A 126 17.82 -15.32 14.44
N ASN A 127 17.73 -15.01 15.73
CA ASN A 127 18.24 -13.78 16.34
C ASN A 127 19.16 -14.10 17.52
N THR A 128 20.00 -13.16 17.93
CA THR A 128 20.70 -13.21 19.22
C THR A 128 19.71 -13.23 20.38
N GLY A 129 20.05 -13.93 21.47
CA GLY A 129 19.17 -14.17 22.62
C GLY A 129 18.35 -15.46 22.52
N ARG A 130 18.26 -16.20 23.64
CA ARG A 130 17.84 -17.62 23.70
C ARG A 130 16.32 -17.81 23.59
N THR A 131 15.56 -16.81 23.99
CA THR A 131 14.09 -16.75 23.92
C THR A 131 13.64 -15.48 23.19
N LEU A 132 12.40 -15.48 22.72
CA LEU A 132 11.75 -14.26 22.24
C LEU A 132 11.07 -13.59 23.44
N PHE A 133 11.19 -12.26 23.57
CA PHE A 133 10.53 -11.53 24.66
C PHE A 133 9.00 -11.70 24.67
N ALA A 134 8.41 -11.97 23.50
CA ALA A 134 6.98 -12.10 23.30
C ALA A 134 6.49 -13.55 23.35
N ARG A 135 5.43 -13.75 24.12
CA ARG A 135 4.76 -15.06 24.32
C ARG A 135 3.77 -15.44 23.21
N SER A 136 3.34 -14.48 22.40
CA SER A 136 2.37 -14.62 21.30
C SER A 136 2.47 -13.42 20.34
N ALA A 137 1.81 -13.48 19.18
CA ALA A 137 1.86 -12.40 18.19
C ALA A 137 1.20 -11.10 18.70
N ALA A 138 0.09 -11.19 19.43
CA ALA A 138 -0.53 -10.05 20.10
C ALA A 138 0.42 -9.43 21.13
N HIS A 139 1.12 -10.28 21.90
CA HIS A 139 2.11 -9.83 22.89
C HIS A 139 3.31 -9.14 22.22
N PHE A 140 3.79 -9.66 21.08
CA PHE A 140 4.86 -9.04 20.28
C PHE A 140 4.45 -7.66 19.76
N HIS A 141 3.25 -7.57 19.18
CA HIS A 141 2.75 -6.31 18.63
C HIS A 141 2.58 -5.24 19.72
N ARG A 142 2.01 -5.59 20.89
CA ARG A 142 1.82 -4.64 22.00
C ARG A 142 3.15 -4.09 22.52
N PHE A 143 4.19 -4.91 22.62
CA PHE A 143 5.52 -4.42 23.03
C PHE A 143 6.16 -3.51 21.98
N THR A 144 6.11 -3.93 20.72
CA THR A 144 6.88 -3.31 19.63
C THR A 144 6.25 -1.99 19.18
N PHE A 145 4.93 -1.97 18.98
CA PHE A 145 4.17 -0.85 18.42
C PHE A 145 3.23 -0.17 19.43
N GLY A 146 3.19 -0.63 20.68
CA GLY A 146 2.47 0.04 21.76
C GLY A 146 3.29 1.17 22.41
N THR A 147 2.69 1.81 23.40
CA THR A 147 3.28 2.93 24.15
C THR A 147 4.32 2.45 25.17
N ASP A 148 5.14 3.37 25.70
CA ASP A 148 5.98 3.05 26.85
C ASP A 148 5.16 2.66 28.10
N ALA A 149 3.92 3.14 28.23
CA ALA A 149 3.02 2.71 29.30
C ALA A 149 2.59 1.24 29.13
N ASP A 150 2.34 0.77 27.90
CA ASP A 150 2.10 -0.64 27.60
C ASP A 150 3.32 -1.48 27.97
N ARG A 151 4.53 -1.07 27.54
CA ARG A 151 5.78 -1.79 27.85
C ARG A 151 6.02 -1.90 29.35
N GLU A 152 5.74 -0.85 30.11
CA GLU A 152 5.86 -0.85 31.57
C GLU A 152 4.74 -1.62 32.29
N GLU A 153 3.56 -1.77 31.70
CA GLU A 153 2.52 -2.68 32.19
C GLU A 153 2.90 -4.14 31.98
N MET A 154 3.33 -4.46 30.76
CA MET A 154 3.77 -5.80 30.38
C MET A 154 4.99 -6.24 31.21
N ALA A 155 5.92 -5.32 31.47
CA ALA A 155 7.10 -5.57 32.32
C ALA A 155 6.83 -5.44 33.84
N ARG A 156 5.57 -5.16 34.25
CA ARG A 156 5.07 -5.38 35.62
C ARG A 156 4.35 -6.73 35.72
N ALA A 157 3.65 -7.16 34.68
CA ALA A 157 2.98 -8.45 34.60
C ALA A 157 3.97 -9.63 34.43
N ASP A 158 5.06 -9.41 33.69
CA ASP A 158 6.17 -10.36 33.51
C ASP A 158 7.50 -9.68 33.91
N PRO A 159 8.01 -9.95 35.13
CA PRO A 159 9.31 -9.44 35.57
C PRO A 159 10.49 -9.93 34.72
N GLY A 160 10.36 -11.06 34.04
CA GLY A 160 11.38 -11.62 33.14
C GLY A 160 11.47 -10.88 31.81
N LEU A 161 10.43 -10.14 31.41
CA LEU A 161 10.34 -9.48 30.10
C LEU A 161 11.55 -8.57 29.80
N ARG A 162 11.96 -7.71 30.75
CA ARG A 162 13.12 -6.82 30.55
C ARG A 162 14.40 -7.62 30.30
N ALA A 163 14.63 -8.69 31.05
CA ALA A 163 15.79 -9.56 30.86
C ALA A 163 15.75 -10.27 29.49
N ALA A 164 14.59 -10.80 29.08
CA ALA A 164 14.43 -11.45 27.78
C ALA A 164 14.56 -10.49 26.58
N VAL A 165 14.24 -9.20 26.76
CA VAL A 165 14.49 -8.16 25.74
C VAL A 165 15.99 -7.85 25.66
N TRP A 166 16.64 -7.56 26.79
CA TRP A 166 18.07 -7.21 26.79
C TRP A 166 18.97 -8.41 26.43
N GLU A 167 18.55 -9.65 26.67
CA GLU A 167 19.33 -10.84 26.25
C GLU A 167 19.45 -10.99 24.72
N GLN A 168 18.71 -10.20 23.94
CA GLN A 168 18.80 -10.18 22.48
C GLN A 168 19.75 -9.09 21.95
N VAL A 169 19.99 -8.03 22.72
CA VAL A 169 20.88 -6.90 22.35
C VAL A 169 22.35 -7.33 22.41
N ARG A 170 23.15 -6.92 21.42
CA ARG A 170 24.60 -7.18 21.38
C ARG A 170 25.43 -5.97 21.01
N ASP A 171 26.52 -5.77 21.76
CA ASP A 171 27.67 -4.96 21.37
C ASP A 171 28.35 -5.52 20.11
N PRO A 172 29.03 -4.70 19.30
CA PRO A 172 29.56 -5.10 17.98
C PRO A 172 30.69 -6.14 18.06
N ALA A 173 30.48 -7.28 17.38
CA ALA A 173 31.46 -8.34 17.16
C ALA A 173 31.21 -9.00 15.78
N PRO A 174 32.21 -9.63 15.14
CA PRO A 174 32.05 -10.25 13.81
C PRO A 174 30.90 -11.26 13.77
N TYR A 175 30.01 -11.14 12.77
CA TYR A 175 28.74 -11.88 12.71
C TYR A 175 28.82 -13.38 13.02
N PRO A 176 29.76 -14.18 12.46
CA PRO A 176 29.80 -15.62 12.71
C PRO A 176 30.10 -16.01 14.16
N ARG A 177 30.52 -15.07 15.02
CA ARG A 177 30.88 -15.32 16.43
C ARG A 177 29.69 -15.35 17.39
N TYR A 178 28.54 -14.79 17.03
CA TYR A 178 27.37 -14.73 17.91
C TYR A 178 26.64 -16.07 18.02
N HIS A 179 25.90 -16.27 19.12
CA HIS A 179 24.92 -17.34 19.23
C HIS A 179 23.55 -16.86 18.74
N TYR A 180 23.05 -17.47 17.67
CA TYR A 180 21.75 -17.17 17.09
C TYR A 180 20.76 -18.29 17.41
N HIS A 181 19.54 -17.97 17.83
CA HIS A 181 18.49 -18.93 18.17
C HIS A 181 17.23 -18.67 17.33
N SER A 182 16.51 -19.74 16.96
CA SER A 182 15.20 -19.62 16.29
C SER A 182 14.11 -19.06 17.21
N GLN A 183 14.37 -19.11 18.53
CA GLN A 183 13.53 -18.65 19.66
C GLN A 183 12.16 -19.35 19.74
N VAL A 184 11.31 -19.12 18.74
CA VAL A 184 9.98 -19.72 18.59
C VAL A 184 10.12 -21.22 18.24
N PRO A 185 9.42 -22.12 18.95
CA PRO A 185 9.34 -23.54 18.59
C PRO A 185 8.78 -23.82 17.18
N ARG A 186 9.12 -25.00 16.65
CA ARG A 186 8.64 -25.54 15.37
C ARG A 186 8.28 -27.02 15.49
N ALA A 187 7.63 -27.57 14.47
CA ALA A 187 7.46 -29.01 14.33
C ALA A 187 8.81 -29.70 14.09
N TYR A 188 8.93 -30.93 14.58
CA TYR A 188 9.97 -31.86 14.18
C TYR A 188 9.40 -33.29 14.25
N VAL A 189 9.32 -33.98 13.11
CA VAL A 189 9.03 -35.41 13.06
C VAL A 189 10.35 -36.15 12.91
N ASP A 190 10.61 -37.15 13.76
CA ASP A 190 11.84 -37.92 13.69
C ASP A 190 11.77 -39.03 12.62
N GLY A 191 12.90 -39.67 12.33
CA GLY A 191 12.99 -40.73 11.32
C GLY A 191 12.15 -42.00 11.61
N THR A 192 11.50 -42.08 12.78
CA THR A 192 10.53 -43.13 13.13
C THR A 192 9.08 -42.68 12.99
N GLY A 193 8.83 -41.41 12.63
CA GLY A 193 7.50 -40.81 12.54
C GLY A 193 6.99 -40.22 13.86
N ARG A 194 7.80 -40.21 14.93
CA ARG A 194 7.40 -39.64 16.23
C ARG A 194 7.47 -38.10 16.18
N PRO A 195 6.45 -37.38 16.71
CA PRO A 195 6.43 -35.93 16.73
C PRO A 195 7.13 -35.34 17.96
N TRP A 196 7.80 -34.20 17.73
CA TRP A 196 8.53 -33.39 18.70
C TRP A 196 8.30 -31.90 18.38
N LEU A 197 8.60 -31.03 19.34
CA LEU A 197 8.90 -29.62 19.06
C LEU A 197 10.41 -29.43 18.95
N ALA A 198 10.85 -28.56 18.04
CA ALA A 198 12.26 -28.19 17.86
C ALA A 198 12.51 -26.70 18.10
N ARG A 199 13.68 -26.39 18.64
CA ARG A 199 14.35 -25.07 18.55
C ARG A 199 15.72 -25.26 17.93
N TYR A 200 16.16 -24.30 17.12
CA TYR A 200 17.45 -24.37 16.43
C TYR A 200 18.38 -23.27 16.96
N ARG A 201 19.68 -23.56 17.06
CA ARG A 201 20.72 -22.53 17.28
C ARG A 201 21.90 -22.68 16.33
N VAL A 202 22.55 -21.56 16.04
CA VAL A 202 23.79 -21.48 15.25
C VAL A 202 24.87 -20.83 16.12
N LEU A 203 26.06 -21.43 16.13
CA LEU A 203 27.22 -20.98 16.92
C LEU A 203 28.54 -21.40 16.24
N PRO A 204 29.70 -20.78 16.56
CA PRO A 204 30.98 -21.09 15.91
C PRO A 204 31.40 -22.57 16.01
N PHE A 205 31.39 -23.09 17.24
CA PHE A 205 31.81 -24.45 17.58
C PHE A 205 31.17 -24.86 18.92
N ALA A 206 31.18 -26.15 19.23
CA ALA A 206 30.61 -26.65 20.49
C ALA A 206 31.37 -26.08 21.70
N GLY A 207 30.66 -25.39 22.60
CA GLY A 207 31.26 -24.71 23.75
C GLY A 207 31.87 -23.34 23.45
N ALA A 208 31.61 -22.75 22.28
CA ALA A 208 31.95 -21.35 22.01
C ALA A 208 31.27 -20.39 23.01
N PRO A 209 31.92 -19.26 23.37
CA PRO A 209 31.28 -18.20 24.14
C PRO A 209 30.43 -17.29 23.24
N ASP A 210 29.25 -16.87 23.72
CA ASP A 210 28.38 -15.86 23.09
C ASP A 210 28.89 -14.45 23.42
N PRO A 211 29.56 -13.74 22.48
CA PRO A 211 30.25 -12.48 22.75
C PRO A 211 29.30 -11.28 22.79
N GLY A 212 29.76 -10.19 23.41
CA GLY A 212 29.12 -8.86 23.27
C GLY A 212 27.74 -8.74 23.91
N ARG A 213 27.47 -9.44 25.02
CA ARG A 213 26.25 -9.21 25.80
C ARG A 213 26.28 -7.82 26.42
N HIS A 214 25.34 -6.98 26.01
CA HIS A 214 25.28 -5.56 26.38
C HIS A 214 24.77 -5.36 27.81
N ASP A 215 25.43 -4.48 28.58
CA ASP A 215 24.91 -3.97 29.85
C ASP A 215 23.90 -2.84 29.58
N PRO A 216 22.63 -2.95 30.01
CA PRO A 216 21.63 -1.89 29.85
C PRO A 216 22.01 -0.56 30.50
N ALA A 217 22.96 -0.51 31.44
CA ALA A 217 23.38 0.70 32.15
C ALA A 217 22.19 1.50 32.76
N GLY A 218 21.21 0.78 33.32
CA GLY A 218 19.98 1.35 33.89
C GLY A 218 18.86 1.66 32.88
N ARG A 219 19.07 1.47 31.57
CA ARG A 219 18.02 1.61 30.54
C ARG A 219 16.93 0.56 30.73
N ARG A 220 15.66 0.96 30.53
CA ARG A 220 14.50 0.07 30.74
C ARG A 220 14.25 -0.85 29.55
N PHE A 221 14.22 -0.30 28.34
CA PHE A 221 14.03 -1.03 27.07
C PHE A 221 14.92 -0.45 25.95
N PRO A 222 15.19 -1.19 24.87
CA PRO A 222 16.00 -0.72 23.73
C PRO A 222 15.18 -0.15 22.55
N VAL A 223 13.85 -0.15 22.60
CA VAL A 223 12.98 -0.14 21.40
C VAL A 223 12.61 1.24 20.80
N THR A 224 12.97 2.36 21.44
CA THR A 224 12.87 3.70 20.85
C THR A 224 13.94 4.64 21.41
N PRO A 225 14.46 5.60 20.62
CA PRO A 225 15.23 6.73 21.17
C PRO A 225 14.41 7.48 22.24
N PRO A 226 15.03 8.00 23.32
CA PRO A 226 16.46 7.92 23.67
C PRO A 226 16.87 6.60 24.36
N GLN A 227 15.92 5.68 24.58
CA GLN A 227 16.14 4.44 25.34
C GLN A 227 17.01 3.41 24.58
N SER A 228 16.87 3.35 23.25
CA SER A 228 17.78 2.61 22.37
C SER A 228 19.24 3.05 22.58
N PRO A 229 20.19 2.13 22.83
CA PRO A 229 21.60 2.50 22.99
C PRO A 229 22.13 3.32 21.81
N PRO A 230 22.69 4.53 22.02
CA PRO A 230 23.36 5.29 20.97
C PRO A 230 24.74 4.68 20.68
N ARG A 231 25.43 5.27 19.72
CA ARG A 231 26.89 5.09 19.57
C ARG A 231 27.62 5.66 20.79
N ALA A 232 28.78 5.10 21.15
CA ALA A 232 29.61 5.64 22.21
C ALA A 232 30.24 6.99 21.78
N PRO A 233 30.32 8.02 22.64
CA PRO A 233 30.96 9.29 22.30
C PRO A 233 32.43 9.08 21.90
N GLY A 234 32.83 9.67 20.77
CA GLY A 234 34.20 9.57 20.24
C GLY A 234 34.54 8.26 19.52
N ASP A 235 33.58 7.35 19.33
CA ASP A 235 33.75 6.15 18.51
C ASP A 235 33.74 6.50 17.02
N ASP A 236 34.80 6.18 16.28
CA ASP A 236 35.09 6.61 14.89
C ASP A 236 35.00 5.49 13.84
N ARG A 237 34.83 4.24 14.27
CA ARG A 237 34.70 3.02 13.45
C ARG A 237 33.68 3.14 12.29
N PRO A 238 33.89 2.47 11.14
CA PRO A 238 32.94 2.54 10.03
C PRO A 238 31.56 1.96 10.43
N PRO A 239 30.43 2.52 9.98
CA PRO A 239 29.10 2.01 10.31
C PRO A 239 28.84 0.60 9.75
N THR A 240 29.64 0.14 8.80
CA THR A 240 29.60 -1.20 8.17
C THR A 240 30.54 -2.23 8.81
N LEU A 241 31.00 -1.98 10.04
CA LEU A 241 32.03 -2.75 10.74
C LEU A 241 31.82 -4.28 10.74
N LEU A 242 30.60 -4.77 10.92
CA LEU A 242 30.30 -6.21 11.01
C LEU A 242 30.16 -6.82 9.60
N SER A 243 29.54 -6.07 8.68
CA SER A 243 29.45 -6.41 7.26
C SER A 243 30.83 -6.53 6.61
N ASP A 244 31.76 -5.60 6.90
CA ASP A 244 33.11 -5.61 6.32
C ASP A 244 34.00 -6.68 6.95
N ALA A 245 33.86 -6.93 8.26
CA ALA A 245 34.51 -8.07 8.91
C ALA A 245 34.05 -9.42 8.31
N LEU A 246 32.77 -9.55 7.94
CA LEU A 246 32.24 -10.75 7.29
C LEU A 246 32.75 -10.90 5.84
N ARG A 247 32.88 -9.81 5.08
CA ARG A 247 33.49 -9.82 3.75
C ARG A 247 34.94 -10.30 3.81
N ALA A 248 35.76 -9.67 4.65
CA ALA A 248 37.16 -10.05 4.86
C ALA A 248 37.32 -11.50 5.34
N GLN A 249 36.36 -12.05 6.09
CA GLN A 249 36.36 -13.45 6.50
C GLN A 249 36.02 -14.42 5.35
N ILE A 250 35.18 -14.03 4.40
CA ILE A 250 34.97 -14.80 3.16
C ILE A 250 36.23 -14.72 2.27
N ASP A 251 36.74 -13.51 2.03
CA ASP A 251 37.93 -13.28 1.19
C ASP A 251 39.18 -14.00 1.75
N GLY A 252 39.25 -14.16 3.08
CA GLY A 252 40.28 -14.94 3.79
C GLY A 252 40.14 -16.46 3.72
N GLY A 253 39.18 -17.01 2.97
CA GLY A 253 38.99 -18.46 2.78
C GLY A 253 37.72 -19.05 3.39
N GLY A 254 36.78 -18.22 3.82
CA GLY A 254 35.48 -18.66 4.34
C GLY A 254 35.46 -19.02 5.83
N PHE A 255 34.34 -19.58 6.29
CA PHE A 255 34.16 -19.98 7.70
C PHE A 255 33.15 -21.11 7.88
N THR A 256 33.27 -21.80 9.02
CA THR A 256 32.35 -22.85 9.47
C THR A 256 31.61 -22.41 10.73
N VAL A 257 30.32 -22.75 10.83
CA VAL A 257 29.52 -22.70 12.06
C VAL A 257 28.75 -24.01 12.23
N LEU A 258 28.33 -24.33 13.45
CA LEU A 258 27.48 -25.49 13.73
C LEU A 258 26.01 -25.09 13.77
N LEU A 259 25.14 -25.91 13.16
CA LEU A 259 23.71 -25.94 13.44
C LEU A 259 23.44 -26.99 14.53
N GLN A 260 22.74 -26.58 15.58
CA GLN A 260 22.27 -27.48 16.64
C GLN A 260 20.76 -27.42 16.80
N VAL A 261 20.14 -28.54 17.18
CA VAL A 261 18.72 -28.63 17.52
C VAL A 261 18.52 -28.99 18.99
N GLN A 262 17.52 -28.39 19.62
CA GLN A 262 16.96 -28.76 20.91
C GLN A 262 15.61 -29.43 20.64
N LEU A 263 15.32 -30.57 21.28
CA LEU A 263 14.07 -31.33 21.04
C LEU A 263 13.26 -31.53 22.32
N TYR A 264 11.96 -31.27 22.22
CA TYR A 264 10.96 -31.52 23.26
C TYR A 264 9.96 -32.57 22.75
N PRO A 265 9.77 -33.71 23.43
CA PRO A 265 8.86 -34.76 22.96
C PRO A 265 7.41 -34.32 23.14
N LEU A 266 6.60 -34.42 22.08
CA LEU A 266 5.14 -34.28 22.18
C LEU A 266 4.54 -35.60 22.70
N GLY A 267 3.39 -35.53 23.37
CA GLY A 267 2.91 -36.65 24.17
C GLY A 267 1.42 -36.68 24.49
N ALA A 268 1.11 -37.22 25.67
CA ALA A 268 -0.24 -37.43 26.18
C ALA A 268 -0.72 -36.32 27.14
N ASP A 269 0.05 -35.24 27.26
CA ASP A 269 -0.28 -34.05 28.07
C ASP A 269 -0.40 -32.82 27.15
N PRO A 270 -1.62 -32.49 26.68
CA PRO A 270 -1.87 -31.31 25.86
C PRO A 270 -1.56 -29.97 26.54
N GLU A 271 -1.48 -29.90 27.86
CA GLU A 271 -1.17 -28.65 28.57
C GLU A 271 0.35 -28.43 28.61
N ALA A 272 1.14 -29.45 28.91
CA ALA A 272 2.59 -29.42 28.78
C ALA A 272 3.03 -29.15 27.32
N ASP A 273 2.41 -29.82 26.34
CA ASP A 273 2.71 -29.61 24.91
C ASP A 273 2.40 -28.17 24.46
N ARG A 274 1.30 -27.56 24.94
CA ARG A 274 0.99 -26.14 24.70
C ARG A 274 1.92 -25.19 25.45
N ALA A 275 2.32 -25.52 26.67
CA ALA A 275 3.26 -24.72 27.45
C ALA A 275 4.68 -24.72 26.85
N ALA A 276 5.09 -25.83 26.22
CA ALA A 276 6.36 -25.95 25.51
C ALA A 276 6.44 -25.08 24.24
N LEU A 277 5.30 -24.70 23.64
CA LEU A 277 5.23 -23.77 22.52
C LEU A 277 5.55 -22.31 22.89
N ASP A 278 5.56 -21.94 24.18
CA ASP A 278 5.80 -20.55 24.65
C ASP A 278 7.21 -20.05 24.25
N PRO A 279 7.32 -19.05 23.34
CA PRO A 279 8.61 -18.57 22.86
C PRO A 279 9.46 -17.84 23.90
N ALA A 280 8.85 -17.37 25.01
CA ALA A 280 9.56 -16.69 26.10
C ALA A 280 10.11 -17.65 27.15
N ARG A 281 9.60 -18.89 27.22
CA ARG A 281 10.09 -19.92 28.14
C ARG A 281 11.32 -20.62 27.55
N LEU A 282 12.26 -21.00 28.41
CA LEU A 282 13.35 -21.93 28.06
C LEU A 282 12.90 -23.38 28.30
N TRP A 283 13.37 -24.29 27.45
CA TRP A 283 13.39 -25.72 27.77
C TRP A 283 14.69 -26.01 28.55
N PRO A 284 14.66 -26.67 29.72
CA PRO A 284 15.87 -26.97 30.50
C PRO A 284 16.90 -27.75 29.66
N GLU A 285 18.14 -27.27 29.58
CA GLU A 285 19.18 -27.86 28.70
C GLU A 285 19.76 -29.18 29.25
N ASP A 286 19.48 -29.52 30.50
CA ASP A 286 19.75 -30.82 31.15
C ASP A 286 18.74 -31.91 30.73
N LEU A 287 17.46 -31.55 30.61
CA LEU A 287 16.40 -32.44 30.13
C LEU A 287 16.31 -32.48 28.60
N HIS A 288 16.60 -31.34 27.96
CA HIS A 288 16.51 -31.11 26.51
C HIS A 288 17.85 -30.53 26.00
N PRO A 289 18.92 -31.34 25.88
CA PRO A 289 20.21 -30.85 25.42
C PRO A 289 20.20 -30.43 23.95
N TYR A 290 20.98 -29.41 23.61
CA TYR A 290 21.27 -29.04 22.22
C TYR A 290 22.24 -30.04 21.58
N ARG A 291 21.88 -30.53 20.39
CA ARG A 291 22.56 -31.60 19.65
C ARG A 291 23.00 -31.10 18.28
N THR A 292 24.25 -31.35 17.89
CA THR A 292 24.77 -30.90 16.59
C THR A 292 24.18 -31.74 15.46
N VAL A 293 23.53 -31.08 14.51
CA VAL A 293 22.88 -31.72 13.36
C VAL A 293 23.53 -31.38 12.03
N ALA A 294 24.26 -30.27 11.92
CA ALA A 294 25.07 -29.98 10.72
C ALA A 294 26.28 -29.09 11.01
N GLU A 295 27.30 -29.22 10.18
CA GLU A 295 28.26 -28.15 9.91
C GLU A 295 27.74 -27.30 8.73
N LEU A 296 27.78 -25.98 8.85
CA LEU A 296 27.48 -25.03 7.78
C LEU A 296 28.78 -24.33 7.38
N ARG A 297 29.21 -24.50 6.13
CA ARG A 297 30.49 -24.01 5.62
C ARG A 297 30.23 -22.96 4.54
N PHE A 298 30.57 -21.70 4.81
CA PHE A 298 30.32 -20.57 3.92
C PHE A 298 31.62 -20.07 3.29
N ASP A 299 31.66 -20.02 1.96
CA ASP A 299 32.89 -19.83 1.17
C ASP A 299 32.79 -18.69 0.13
N ALA A 300 31.60 -18.13 -0.09
CA ALA A 300 31.39 -17.04 -1.04
C ALA A 300 30.31 -16.06 -0.59
N LEU A 301 30.48 -14.79 -0.96
CA LEU A 301 29.44 -13.77 -0.86
C LEU A 301 28.28 -14.09 -1.81
N LEU A 302 27.08 -13.64 -1.45
CA LEU A 302 25.95 -13.53 -2.37
C LEU A 302 25.96 -12.17 -3.05
N ASP A 303 25.48 -12.13 -4.29
CA ASP A 303 25.04 -10.90 -4.95
C ASP A 303 24.03 -10.17 -4.05
N THR A 304 24.19 -8.85 -3.87
CA THR A 304 23.36 -8.06 -2.96
C THR A 304 21.90 -8.01 -3.39
N ALA A 305 21.60 -7.94 -4.69
CA ALA A 305 20.23 -7.96 -5.20
C ALA A 305 19.58 -9.34 -5.01
N LEU A 306 20.35 -10.43 -5.10
CA LEU A 306 19.88 -11.77 -4.73
C LEU A 306 19.66 -11.91 -3.21
N ALA A 307 20.63 -11.51 -2.38
CA ALA A 307 20.50 -11.55 -0.92
C ALA A 307 19.32 -10.71 -0.42
N ASP A 308 19.02 -9.59 -1.08
CA ASP A 308 17.83 -8.80 -0.79
C ASP A 308 16.56 -9.36 -1.42
N SER A 309 16.57 -10.09 -2.54
CA SER A 309 15.34 -10.68 -3.09
C SER A 309 14.81 -11.85 -2.26
N LEU A 310 15.67 -12.62 -1.57
CA LEU A 310 15.29 -13.84 -0.82
C LEU A 310 14.09 -13.69 0.15
N LEU A 311 13.30 -14.77 0.26
CA LEU A 311 12.24 -14.95 1.26
C LEU A 311 12.63 -16.06 2.26
N PHE A 312 12.66 -15.71 3.55
CA PHE A 312 12.87 -16.63 4.66
C PHE A 312 11.54 -16.87 5.40
N ASP A 313 10.58 -17.46 4.70
CA ASP A 313 9.25 -17.79 5.25
C ASP A 313 9.37 -18.95 6.26
N PRO A 314 8.97 -18.80 7.54
CA PRO A 314 9.07 -19.88 8.51
C PRO A 314 8.20 -21.12 8.19
N ALA A 315 7.16 -21.00 7.35
CA ALA A 315 6.36 -22.14 6.87
C ALA A 315 6.98 -22.87 5.67
N ARG A 316 8.06 -22.35 5.05
CA ARG A 316 8.81 -23.03 3.98
C ARG A 316 9.73 -24.08 4.61
N ALA A 317 9.23 -25.30 4.70
CA ALA A 317 9.92 -26.47 5.25
C ALA A 317 9.42 -27.78 4.61
N PRO A 318 10.23 -28.86 4.64
CA PRO A 318 9.75 -30.21 4.37
C PRO A 318 8.61 -30.63 5.33
N GLU A 319 7.75 -31.58 4.90
CA GLU A 319 6.74 -32.19 5.77
C GLU A 319 7.41 -32.71 7.06
N GLY A 320 6.85 -32.34 8.22
CA GLY A 320 7.41 -32.68 9.52
C GLY A 320 8.35 -31.64 10.14
N LEU A 321 8.83 -30.63 9.39
CA LEU A 321 9.72 -29.55 9.88
C LEU A 321 9.07 -28.15 9.88
N GLY A 322 7.76 -28.08 9.64
CA GLY A 322 6.96 -26.86 9.55
C GLY A 322 6.73 -26.13 10.88
N ILE A 323 5.70 -25.27 10.92
CA ILE A 323 5.36 -24.45 12.10
C ILE A 323 4.09 -24.96 12.77
N ALA A 324 3.97 -24.71 14.08
CA ALA A 324 2.68 -24.83 14.76
C ALA A 324 1.74 -23.72 14.26
N LEU A 325 0.45 -24.04 14.18
CA LEU A 325 -0.62 -23.12 13.77
C LEU A 325 -1.50 -22.76 14.97
N ALA A 326 -1.88 -21.49 15.04
CA ALA A 326 -2.79 -20.94 16.04
C ALA A 326 -4.12 -20.52 15.39
N ARG A 327 -5.21 -20.44 16.17
CA ARG A 327 -6.45 -19.78 15.73
C ARG A 327 -6.54 -18.35 16.24
N SER A 328 -6.14 -18.10 17.48
CA SER A 328 -6.16 -16.80 18.15
C SER A 328 -4.76 -16.16 18.22
N PRO A 329 -4.62 -14.83 18.07
CA PRO A 329 -3.33 -14.15 18.10
C PRO A 329 -2.69 -14.13 19.50
N HIS A 330 -3.43 -14.58 20.51
CA HIS A 330 -2.99 -14.73 21.89
C HIS A 330 -2.33 -16.09 22.17
N GLU A 331 -2.50 -17.09 21.30
CA GLU A 331 -1.88 -18.42 21.45
C GLU A 331 -0.35 -18.38 21.19
N PRO A 332 0.46 -19.23 21.85
CA PRO A 332 1.91 -19.29 21.60
C PRO A 332 2.32 -19.53 20.15
N ALA A 333 1.62 -20.41 19.43
CA ALA A 333 1.91 -20.74 18.03
C ALA A 333 1.72 -19.55 17.06
N SER A 334 0.98 -18.51 17.46
CA SER A 334 0.65 -17.37 16.60
C SER A 334 1.88 -16.61 16.08
N VAL A 335 3.03 -16.64 16.77
CA VAL A 335 4.22 -15.87 16.36
C VAL A 335 4.75 -16.31 15.00
N ASN A 336 5.06 -17.60 14.80
CA ASN A 336 5.55 -18.07 13.50
C ASN A 336 4.44 -18.09 12.44
N HIS A 337 3.18 -18.27 12.85
CA HIS A 337 2.00 -18.22 11.98
C HIS A 337 1.82 -16.82 11.36
N VAL A 338 1.79 -15.75 12.18
CA VAL A 338 1.76 -14.36 11.72
C VAL A 338 3.00 -14.03 10.88
N ARG A 339 4.19 -14.51 11.26
CA ARG A 339 5.41 -14.29 10.47
C ARG A 339 5.34 -14.89 9.07
N ALA A 340 4.78 -16.08 8.88
CA ALA A 340 4.60 -16.66 7.54
C ALA A 340 3.78 -15.73 6.63
N LEU A 341 2.60 -15.32 7.12
CA LEU A 341 1.68 -14.44 6.39
C LEU A 341 2.29 -13.05 6.12
N VAL A 342 2.80 -12.38 7.17
CA VAL A 342 3.35 -11.02 7.07
C VAL A 342 4.66 -10.99 6.28
N TYR A 343 5.50 -12.02 6.34
CA TYR A 343 6.76 -12.05 5.56
C TYR A 343 6.49 -12.27 4.07
N ARG A 344 5.49 -13.07 3.68
CA ARG A 344 5.04 -13.17 2.27
C ARG A 344 4.49 -11.84 1.78
N ALA A 345 3.57 -11.24 2.54
CA ALA A 345 2.99 -9.92 2.25
C ALA A 345 4.08 -8.85 2.03
N ALA A 346 5.01 -8.72 2.99
CA ALA A 346 6.11 -7.75 2.93
C ALA A 346 7.17 -8.08 1.87
N HIS A 347 7.38 -9.36 1.52
CA HIS A 347 8.22 -9.74 0.38
C HIS A 347 7.56 -9.34 -0.94
N ALA A 348 6.33 -9.80 -1.20
CA ALA A 348 5.63 -9.55 -2.47
C ALA A 348 5.43 -8.05 -2.73
N ALA A 349 5.08 -7.28 -1.68
CA ALA A 349 4.96 -5.82 -1.75
C ALA A 349 6.28 -5.10 -2.09
N ARG A 350 7.42 -5.79 -1.97
CA ARG A 350 8.77 -5.24 -2.14
C ARG A 350 9.47 -5.74 -3.40
N THR A 351 9.28 -7.01 -3.78
CA THR A 351 9.86 -7.63 -4.99
C THR A 351 8.98 -7.50 -6.23
N GLY A 352 7.67 -7.28 -6.07
CA GLY A 352 6.75 -7.07 -7.20
C GLY A 352 7.02 -5.78 -8.00
N PRO A 353 6.41 -5.63 -9.18
CA PRO A 353 6.41 -4.36 -9.91
C PRO A 353 5.73 -3.26 -9.08
N ALA A 354 6.12 -2.00 -9.29
CA ALA A 354 5.26 -0.88 -8.88
C ALA A 354 4.20 -0.75 -9.98
N PRO A 355 2.93 -1.05 -9.66
CA PRO A 355 2.07 0.01 -9.11
C PRO A 355 1.06 -0.47 -8.02
N THR A 356 0.12 0.42 -7.70
CA THR A 356 -1.18 0.26 -6.99
C THR A 356 -1.19 -0.43 -5.60
N PRO A 357 -1.55 0.29 -4.51
CA PRO A 357 -1.71 -0.28 -3.17
C PRO A 357 -3.12 -0.85 -2.90
N ALA A 358 -3.33 -2.12 -3.26
CA ALA A 358 -4.43 -2.95 -2.75
C ALA A 358 -4.23 -3.30 -1.26
N PRO A 359 -5.28 -3.67 -0.49
CA PRO A 359 -5.12 -4.24 0.86
C PRO A 359 -4.56 -5.66 0.77
N ILE A 360 -3.50 -5.95 1.53
CA ILE A 360 -2.66 -7.15 1.32
C ILE A 360 -3.08 -8.32 2.24
N LEU A 361 -4.21 -8.19 2.95
CA LEU A 361 -4.69 -9.13 3.96
C LEU A 361 -6.18 -9.46 3.84
N ALA A 362 -6.74 -9.34 2.64
CA ALA A 362 -7.85 -10.22 2.29
C ALA A 362 -7.33 -11.67 2.28
N ALA A 363 -8.14 -12.63 2.74
CA ALA A 363 -7.80 -14.04 2.57
C ALA A 363 -7.61 -14.35 1.08
N PRO A 364 -6.62 -15.17 0.68
CA PRO A 364 -6.49 -15.55 -0.72
C PRO A 364 -7.77 -16.26 -1.18
N PRO A 365 -8.23 -16.04 -2.43
CA PRO A 365 -9.32 -16.83 -2.98
C PRO A 365 -8.94 -18.32 -2.93
N ALA A 366 -9.90 -19.18 -2.61
CA ALA A 366 -9.68 -20.62 -2.49
C ALA A 366 -9.39 -21.24 -3.87
N GLY A 367 -8.11 -21.21 -4.28
CA GLY A 367 -7.69 -21.60 -5.63
C GLY A 367 -6.18 -21.76 -5.74
N GLY A 368 -5.68 -22.94 -5.35
CA GLY A 368 -4.30 -23.34 -5.62
C GLY A 368 -4.18 -24.13 -6.92
N GLY A 369 -3.34 -23.67 -7.85
CA GLY A 369 -2.78 -24.48 -8.93
C GLY A 369 -3.38 -24.26 -10.34
N ARG A 370 -2.45 -24.09 -11.30
CA ARG A 370 -2.62 -23.85 -12.76
C ARG A 370 -3.13 -22.45 -13.15
N PRO A 371 -2.75 -21.94 -14.34
CA PRO A 371 -3.38 -20.75 -14.90
C PRO A 371 -4.88 -21.02 -15.11
N HIS A 372 -5.73 -20.14 -14.59
CA HIS A 372 -7.17 -20.28 -14.74
C HIS A 372 -7.60 -20.07 -16.20
N ARG A 373 -8.59 -20.85 -16.64
CA ARG A 373 -9.25 -20.65 -17.95
C ARG A 373 -9.87 -19.24 -18.00
N PRO A 374 -9.91 -18.57 -19.16
CA PRO A 374 -10.71 -17.36 -19.35
C PRO A 374 -12.16 -17.58 -18.88
N LEU A 375 -12.52 -16.89 -17.79
CA LEU A 375 -13.88 -16.89 -17.29
C LEU A 375 -14.78 -16.06 -18.22
N THR A 376 -16.06 -16.38 -18.20
CA THR A 376 -17.13 -15.60 -18.84
C THR A 376 -17.89 -14.89 -17.74
N VAL A 377 -17.96 -13.55 -17.75
CA VAL A 377 -18.54 -12.76 -16.67
C VAL A 377 -19.71 -11.93 -17.20
N CYS A 378 -20.90 -12.16 -16.66
CA CYS A 378 -22.07 -11.33 -16.95
C CYS A 378 -22.02 -10.08 -16.08
N VAL A 379 -22.10 -8.90 -16.68
CA VAL A 379 -22.11 -7.61 -15.97
C VAL A 379 -23.47 -6.96 -16.18
N ILE A 380 -24.23 -6.76 -15.11
CA ILE A 380 -25.53 -6.09 -15.19
C ILE A 380 -25.33 -4.59 -14.93
N GLY A 381 -25.84 -3.77 -15.85
CA GLY A 381 -25.71 -2.31 -15.92
C GLY A 381 -24.47 -1.85 -16.71
N ALA A 382 -24.67 -1.06 -17.76
CA ALA A 382 -23.61 -0.40 -18.55
C ALA A 382 -23.38 1.05 -18.10
N GLY A 383 -23.53 1.33 -16.80
CA GLY A 383 -23.06 2.57 -16.18
C GLY A 383 -21.52 2.60 -16.04
N PRO A 384 -20.95 3.69 -15.48
CA PRO A 384 -19.51 3.82 -15.25
C PRO A 384 -18.88 2.65 -14.51
N ALA A 385 -19.65 2.07 -13.55
CA ALA A 385 -19.26 0.88 -12.80
C ALA A 385 -19.06 -0.34 -13.71
N GLY A 386 -20.12 -0.76 -14.42
CA GLY A 386 -20.11 -1.99 -15.19
C GLY A 386 -19.21 -1.93 -16.42
N LEU A 387 -19.16 -0.79 -17.11
CA LEU A 387 -18.23 -0.58 -18.21
C LEU A 387 -16.76 -0.61 -17.75
N SER A 388 -16.45 -0.08 -16.56
CA SER A 388 -15.09 -0.12 -16.01
C SER A 388 -14.71 -1.50 -15.47
N ALA A 389 -15.65 -2.21 -14.85
CA ALA A 389 -15.48 -3.60 -14.44
C ALA A 389 -15.22 -4.49 -15.66
N ALA A 390 -16.06 -4.37 -16.70
CA ALA A 390 -15.92 -5.12 -17.94
C ALA A 390 -14.58 -4.84 -18.63
N ARG A 391 -14.18 -3.57 -18.77
CA ARG A 391 -12.90 -3.20 -19.38
C ARG A 391 -11.69 -3.73 -18.60
N GLU A 392 -11.75 -3.73 -17.26
CA GLU A 392 -10.67 -4.30 -16.42
C GLU A 392 -10.67 -5.84 -16.42
N LEU A 393 -11.81 -6.50 -16.64
CA LEU A 393 -11.92 -7.96 -16.82
C LEU A 393 -11.36 -8.42 -18.18
N GLU A 394 -11.73 -7.76 -19.29
CA GLU A 394 -11.17 -8.02 -20.63
C GLU A 394 -9.65 -7.80 -20.62
N ARG A 395 -9.17 -6.74 -19.98
CA ARG A 395 -7.74 -6.42 -19.81
C ARG A 395 -6.96 -7.50 -19.04
N ARG A 396 -7.63 -8.42 -18.36
CA ARG A 396 -7.05 -9.56 -17.61
C ARG A 396 -7.25 -10.91 -18.32
N GLY A 397 -7.84 -10.92 -19.51
CA GLY A 397 -8.14 -12.15 -20.24
C GLY A 397 -9.34 -12.91 -19.67
N HIS A 398 -10.39 -12.20 -19.29
CA HIS A 398 -11.72 -12.74 -19.03
C HIS A 398 -12.72 -12.13 -20.01
N ARG A 399 -13.62 -12.94 -20.55
CA ARG A 399 -14.66 -12.49 -21.49
C ARG A 399 -15.84 -11.92 -20.72
N THR A 400 -16.43 -10.86 -21.24
CA THR A 400 -17.52 -10.13 -20.59
C THR A 400 -18.77 -10.09 -21.47
N VAL A 401 -19.93 -10.06 -20.83
CA VAL A 401 -21.22 -9.78 -21.47
C VAL A 401 -21.92 -8.71 -20.64
N VAL A 402 -22.00 -7.48 -21.16
CA VAL A 402 -22.60 -6.35 -20.44
C VAL A 402 -24.06 -6.21 -20.86
N LEU A 403 -24.99 -6.25 -19.90
CA LEU A 403 -26.43 -6.15 -20.12
C LEU A 403 -26.98 -4.85 -19.54
N GLU A 404 -27.63 -4.03 -20.36
CA GLU A 404 -28.21 -2.74 -20.01
C GLU A 404 -29.66 -2.68 -20.48
N SER A 405 -30.57 -2.22 -19.61
CA SER A 405 -32.01 -2.14 -19.90
C SER A 405 -32.39 -0.82 -20.58
N ALA A 406 -31.62 0.25 -20.37
CA ALA A 406 -31.71 1.46 -21.15
C ALA A 406 -31.27 1.23 -22.61
N PRO A 407 -31.78 2.01 -23.59
CA PRO A 407 -31.33 1.94 -24.98
C PRO A 407 -29.92 2.48 -25.20
N GLU A 408 -29.35 3.18 -24.21
CA GLU A 408 -28.01 3.79 -24.26
C GLU A 408 -27.19 3.46 -23.01
N VAL A 409 -25.87 3.39 -23.18
CA VAL A 409 -24.90 3.16 -22.09
C VAL A 409 -24.54 4.45 -21.34
N GLY A 410 -23.85 4.32 -20.20
CA GLY A 410 -23.33 5.42 -19.38
C GLY A 410 -24.20 5.78 -18.17
N GLY A 411 -25.43 5.25 -18.06
CA GLY A 411 -26.28 5.42 -16.87
C GLY A 411 -26.48 6.89 -16.48
N LYS A 412 -26.05 7.27 -15.27
CA LYS A 412 -26.15 8.65 -14.75
C LYS A 412 -25.14 9.63 -15.38
N SER A 413 -24.20 9.15 -16.19
CA SER A 413 -23.29 9.96 -17.01
C SER A 413 -23.88 10.20 -18.42
N ALA A 414 -25.19 10.48 -18.49
CA ALA A 414 -25.91 10.70 -19.73
C ALA A 414 -25.81 12.16 -20.22
N SER A 415 -25.87 12.36 -21.54
CA SER A 415 -25.80 13.69 -22.17
C SER A 415 -26.79 13.76 -23.33
N ILE A 416 -27.58 14.83 -23.40
CA ILE A 416 -28.47 15.14 -24.53
C ILE A 416 -27.83 16.17 -25.48
N ARG A 417 -28.36 16.27 -26.70
CA ARG A 417 -27.96 17.29 -27.67
C ARG A 417 -29.09 18.30 -27.88
N VAL A 418 -28.83 19.57 -27.62
CA VAL A 418 -29.73 20.70 -27.91
C VAL A 418 -28.94 21.70 -28.75
N ASP A 419 -29.53 22.20 -29.84
CA ASP A 419 -28.91 23.14 -30.78
C ASP A 419 -27.48 22.72 -31.24
N GLY A 420 -27.28 21.41 -31.41
CA GLY A 420 -26.01 20.79 -31.79
C GLY A 420 -24.97 20.63 -30.67
N ARG A 421 -25.21 21.17 -29.47
CA ARG A 421 -24.31 21.13 -28.31
C ARG A 421 -24.72 20.09 -27.27
N ALA A 422 -23.77 19.56 -26.52
CA ALA A 422 -24.02 18.57 -25.47
C ALA A 422 -24.33 19.23 -24.12
N TYR A 423 -25.37 18.72 -23.43
CA TYR A 423 -25.76 19.09 -22.06
C TYR A 423 -25.86 17.81 -21.24
N ASP A 424 -25.11 17.75 -20.14
CA ASP A 424 -25.05 16.58 -19.27
C ASP A 424 -26.24 16.55 -18.30
N LEU A 425 -26.78 15.35 -18.07
CA LEU A 425 -27.99 15.12 -17.25
C LEU A 425 -27.68 14.65 -15.83
N GLY A 426 -26.42 14.61 -15.42
CA GLY A 426 -26.01 14.07 -14.12
C GLY A 426 -24.54 14.38 -13.83
N ALA A 427 -23.65 13.42 -14.06
CA ALA A 427 -22.22 13.68 -13.98
C ALA A 427 -21.79 14.70 -15.06
N HIS A 428 -21.25 15.85 -14.65
CA HIS A 428 -20.96 16.97 -15.56
C HIS A 428 -19.69 17.78 -15.21
N ILE A 429 -19.14 17.62 -14.00
CA ILE A 429 -17.91 18.28 -13.52
C ILE A 429 -17.01 17.23 -12.85
N CYS A 430 -15.70 17.35 -13.10
CA CYS A 430 -14.61 16.63 -12.46
C CYS A 430 -13.76 17.58 -11.62
N THR A 431 -13.10 17.06 -10.58
CA THR A 431 -12.15 17.81 -9.73
C THR A 431 -10.71 17.43 -10.10
N PRO A 432 -9.68 18.17 -9.63
CA PRO A 432 -8.27 17.82 -9.79
C PRO A 432 -7.88 16.37 -9.37
N GLU A 433 -8.71 15.70 -8.59
CA GLU A 433 -8.49 14.34 -8.07
C GLU A 433 -9.03 13.22 -8.98
N TYR A 434 -9.63 13.56 -10.13
CA TYR A 434 -10.22 12.60 -11.08
C TYR A 434 -9.17 11.90 -11.96
N ALA A 435 -8.28 11.14 -11.32
CA ALA A 435 -7.15 10.48 -11.95
C ALA A 435 -7.56 9.32 -12.87
N GLU A 436 -8.49 8.45 -12.44
CA GLU A 436 -9.00 7.34 -13.25
C GLU A 436 -9.83 7.83 -14.44
N LEU A 437 -10.69 8.85 -14.26
CA LEU A 437 -11.42 9.43 -15.40
C LEU A 437 -10.46 10.11 -16.39
N THR A 438 -9.46 10.85 -15.92
CA THR A 438 -8.44 11.45 -16.82
C THR A 438 -7.70 10.36 -17.58
N ARG A 439 -7.21 9.33 -16.88
CA ARG A 439 -6.47 8.22 -17.48
C ARG A 439 -7.32 7.49 -18.51
N LEU A 440 -8.60 7.22 -18.21
CA LEU A 440 -9.55 6.60 -19.13
C LEU A 440 -9.86 7.50 -20.35
N ALA A 441 -9.96 8.81 -20.16
CA ALA A 441 -10.16 9.75 -21.26
C ALA A 441 -8.92 9.80 -22.18
N ALA A 442 -7.72 9.80 -21.59
CA ALA A 442 -6.44 9.75 -22.32
C ALA A 442 -6.25 8.42 -23.07
N ASP A 443 -6.52 7.27 -22.44
CA ASP A 443 -6.50 5.93 -23.08
C ASP A 443 -7.33 5.93 -24.39
N LEU A 444 -8.48 6.60 -24.38
CA LEU A 444 -9.51 6.54 -25.42
C LEU A 444 -9.46 7.69 -26.46
N GLY A 445 -8.53 8.63 -26.32
CA GLY A 445 -8.50 9.85 -27.15
C GLY A 445 -9.71 10.77 -26.95
N VAL A 446 -10.29 10.77 -25.74
CA VAL A 446 -11.43 11.61 -25.36
C VAL A 446 -10.91 12.92 -24.77
N GLY A 447 -11.17 14.03 -25.45
CA GLY A 447 -10.76 15.35 -24.99
C GLY A 447 -11.53 15.84 -23.77
N THR A 448 -10.84 16.55 -22.89
CA THR A 448 -11.38 17.28 -21.74
C THR A 448 -11.30 18.80 -21.97
N GLU A 449 -11.94 19.58 -21.13
CA GLU A 449 -11.94 21.06 -21.15
C GLU A 449 -12.17 21.61 -19.74
N ASP A 450 -11.68 22.82 -19.46
CA ASP A 450 -11.89 23.47 -18.15
C ASP A 450 -13.38 23.69 -17.88
N ALA A 451 -13.82 23.50 -16.63
CA ALA A 451 -15.20 23.72 -16.25
C ALA A 451 -15.49 25.23 -16.05
N THR A 452 -16.72 25.64 -16.37
CA THR A 452 -17.21 26.99 -16.05
C THR A 452 -17.14 27.23 -14.53
N PRO A 453 -16.73 28.43 -14.05
CA PRO A 453 -16.54 28.67 -12.62
C PRO A 453 -17.79 28.42 -11.76
N THR A 454 -17.61 27.75 -10.63
CA THR A 454 -18.66 27.60 -9.59
C THR A 454 -18.82 28.90 -8.80
N ARG A 455 -20.07 29.34 -8.62
CA ARG A 455 -20.47 30.53 -7.86
C ARG A 455 -21.75 30.24 -7.08
N VAL A 456 -22.13 31.13 -6.16
CA VAL A 456 -23.39 31.02 -5.41
C VAL A 456 -24.27 32.23 -5.69
N HIS A 457 -25.51 31.98 -6.08
CA HIS A 457 -26.51 32.98 -6.44
C HIS A 457 -27.61 33.00 -5.37
N ASP A 458 -27.51 33.96 -4.46
CA ASP A 458 -28.49 34.18 -3.39
C ASP A 458 -29.59 35.15 -3.90
N PRO A 459 -30.89 34.80 -3.86
CA PRO A 459 -31.94 35.62 -4.45
C PRO A 459 -32.03 37.00 -3.76
N GLY A 460 -32.19 38.05 -4.58
CA GLY A 460 -32.15 39.45 -4.12
C GLY A 460 -30.73 40.05 -4.05
N ALA A 461 -29.68 39.24 -3.99
CA ALA A 461 -28.31 39.72 -4.18
C ALA A 461 -28.00 39.81 -5.68
N GLY A 462 -27.93 41.03 -6.22
CA GLY A 462 -27.75 41.29 -7.67
C GLY A 462 -26.40 40.85 -8.29
N ALA A 463 -25.58 40.09 -7.57
CA ALA A 463 -24.34 39.50 -8.06
C ALA A 463 -24.02 38.19 -7.31
N ALA A 464 -23.59 37.16 -8.03
CA ALA A 464 -23.19 35.88 -7.43
C ALA A 464 -21.80 35.94 -6.77
N ARG A 465 -21.70 35.39 -5.56
CA ARG A 465 -20.46 35.28 -4.76
C ARG A 465 -19.65 34.02 -5.12
N ARG A 466 -18.45 33.88 -4.56
CA ARG A 466 -17.74 32.59 -4.50
C ARG A 466 -18.32 31.76 -3.33
N PRO A 467 -18.16 30.42 -3.34
CA PRO A 467 -18.33 29.59 -2.15
C PRO A 467 -17.44 30.08 -1.00
N ASP A 468 -17.83 29.78 0.24
CA ASP A 468 -17.03 30.10 1.43
C ASP A 468 -15.71 29.31 1.46
N THR A 469 -14.68 29.86 2.11
CA THR A 469 -13.36 29.22 2.26
C THR A 469 -12.86 29.21 3.71
N ALA A 470 -13.74 29.35 4.71
CA ALA A 470 -13.39 29.38 6.12
C ALA A 470 -12.74 28.07 6.62
N PHE A 471 -13.08 26.92 6.01
CA PHE A 471 -12.48 25.62 6.34
C PHE A 471 -10.97 25.55 6.04
N PHE A 472 -10.53 26.21 4.97
CA PHE A 472 -9.13 26.22 4.53
C PHE A 472 -8.23 27.13 5.40
N ARG A 473 -8.76 27.72 6.47
CA ARG A 473 -7.96 28.42 7.49
C ARG A 473 -7.15 27.38 8.29
N PRO A 474 -5.88 27.64 8.63
CA PRO A 474 -4.98 26.61 9.17
C PRO A 474 -5.53 25.82 10.37
N GLU A 475 -6.23 26.48 11.31
CA GLU A 475 -6.74 25.83 12.52
C GLU A 475 -7.85 24.79 12.23
N ALA A 476 -8.85 25.15 11.42
CA ALA A 476 -9.96 24.27 11.07
C ALA A 476 -9.49 23.11 10.18
N PHE A 477 -8.60 23.41 9.22
CA PHE A 477 -7.97 22.42 8.35
C PHE A 477 -7.11 21.43 9.15
N ALA A 478 -6.21 21.91 10.02
CA ALA A 478 -5.35 21.05 10.82
C ALA A 478 -6.13 20.20 11.84
N ARG A 479 -7.26 20.71 12.35
CA ARG A 479 -8.18 19.95 13.20
C ARG A 479 -8.76 18.74 12.45
N TYR A 480 -9.25 18.95 11.23
CA TYR A 480 -9.71 17.86 10.37
C TYR A 480 -8.56 16.91 9.96
N ALA A 481 -7.39 17.44 9.58
CA ALA A 481 -6.25 16.64 9.15
C ALA A 481 -5.74 15.67 10.23
N ARG A 482 -5.73 16.08 11.51
CA ARG A 482 -5.44 15.19 12.64
C ARG A 482 -6.48 14.10 12.79
N LEU A 483 -7.76 14.46 12.87
CA LEU A 483 -8.89 13.51 13.01
C LEU A 483 -8.88 12.46 11.88
N ARG A 484 -8.59 12.90 10.65
CA ARG A 484 -8.42 12.07 9.47
C ARG A 484 -7.24 11.12 9.59
N ALA A 485 -6.07 11.60 10.00
CA ALA A 485 -4.87 10.78 10.16
C ALA A 485 -5.02 9.72 11.27
N GLU A 486 -5.72 10.05 12.35
CA GLU A 486 -5.90 9.20 13.52
C GLU A 486 -6.97 8.11 13.35
N HIS A 487 -8.09 8.43 12.70
CA HIS A 487 -9.27 7.55 12.68
C HIS A 487 -9.67 7.03 11.29
N PHE A 488 -9.38 7.74 10.21
CA PHE A 488 -9.79 7.32 8.85
C PHE A 488 -8.74 7.71 7.77
N PRO A 489 -7.45 7.36 7.95
CA PRO A 489 -6.38 7.80 7.04
C PRO A 489 -6.58 7.30 5.61
N ASP A 490 -7.26 6.15 5.49
CA ASP A 490 -7.56 5.41 4.28
C ASP A 490 -8.80 5.90 3.51
N ILE A 491 -9.52 6.93 3.98
CA ILE A 491 -10.79 7.42 3.40
C ILE A 491 -10.78 7.65 1.88
N ARG A 492 -9.63 7.98 1.28
CA ARG A 492 -9.46 8.17 -0.18
C ARG A 492 -9.26 6.90 -1.00
N ARG A 493 -9.07 5.74 -0.38
CA ARG A 493 -8.96 4.46 -1.09
C ARG A 493 -10.29 4.11 -1.79
N PRO A 494 -10.29 3.18 -2.78
CA PRO A 494 -11.52 2.67 -3.35
C PRO A 494 -12.39 2.01 -2.26
N GLY A 495 -13.70 2.27 -2.30
CA GLY A 495 -14.66 1.71 -1.34
C GLY A 495 -15.01 2.65 -0.19
N LEU A 496 -15.75 2.11 0.79
CA LEU A 496 -16.30 2.87 1.92
C LEU A 496 -16.17 2.17 3.28
N ALA A 497 -16.25 0.83 3.31
CA ALA A 497 -16.26 0.03 4.55
C ALA A 497 -15.10 0.36 5.50
N HIS A 498 -13.88 0.50 4.96
CA HIS A 498 -12.64 0.81 5.70
C HIS A 498 -12.65 2.10 6.54
N SER A 499 -13.66 2.96 6.38
CA SER A 499 -13.82 4.18 7.18
C SER A 499 -15.23 4.34 7.75
N ALA A 500 -16.11 3.35 7.56
CA ALA A 500 -17.52 3.43 7.91
C ALA A 500 -17.73 3.57 9.42
N ALA A 501 -17.13 2.68 10.24
CA ALA A 501 -17.30 2.70 11.70
C ALA A 501 -16.89 4.04 12.34
N HIS A 502 -15.83 4.70 11.84
CA HIS A 502 -15.34 5.99 12.36
C HIS A 502 -16.15 7.20 11.85
N LEU A 503 -16.98 7.03 10.82
CA LEU A 503 -17.75 8.09 10.16
C LEU A 503 -19.26 7.76 10.06
N ALA A 504 -19.74 6.79 10.84
CA ALA A 504 -21.12 6.32 10.84
C ALA A 504 -22.10 7.37 11.39
N ARG A 505 -21.66 8.21 12.34
CA ARG A 505 -22.52 9.21 13.00
C ARG A 505 -23.20 10.16 12.00
N PRO A 506 -24.41 10.66 12.31
CA PRO A 506 -25.04 11.73 11.54
C PRO A 506 -24.11 12.91 11.31
N VAL A 507 -24.07 13.42 10.08
CA VAL A 507 -23.05 14.37 9.62
C VAL A 507 -23.07 15.67 10.43
N ALA A 508 -24.25 16.18 10.81
CA ALA A 508 -24.37 17.36 11.66
C ALA A 508 -23.73 17.17 13.04
N GLU A 509 -24.04 16.06 13.73
CA GLU A 509 -23.44 15.76 15.04
C GLU A 509 -21.92 15.55 14.98
N TRP A 510 -21.44 14.96 13.89
CA TRP A 510 -20.02 14.72 13.66
C TRP A 510 -19.26 16.03 13.40
N LEU A 511 -19.86 16.94 12.62
CA LEU A 511 -19.33 18.28 12.38
C LEU A 511 -19.28 19.10 13.68
N ASP A 512 -20.37 19.12 14.45
CA ASP A 512 -20.44 19.88 15.70
C ASP A 512 -19.50 19.31 16.76
N GLY A 513 -19.53 17.98 16.97
CA GLY A 513 -18.65 17.29 17.91
C GLY A 513 -17.18 17.36 17.55
N GLY A 514 -16.84 17.45 16.26
CA GLY A 514 -15.48 17.69 15.78
C GLY A 514 -15.04 19.16 15.82
N GLY A 515 -15.95 20.12 16.02
CA GLY A 515 -15.67 21.55 15.85
C GLY A 515 -15.36 21.93 14.40
N LEU A 516 -16.02 21.26 13.45
CA LEU A 516 -15.78 21.32 12.00
C LEU A 516 -16.89 22.05 11.22
N ALA A 517 -17.75 22.85 11.87
CA ALA A 517 -18.83 23.60 11.20
C ALA A 517 -18.37 24.44 9.98
N ALA A 518 -17.12 24.94 9.99
CA ALA A 518 -16.52 25.61 8.84
C ALA A 518 -16.41 24.72 7.58
N MET A 519 -16.20 23.41 7.75
CA MET A 519 -16.19 22.41 6.66
C MET A 519 -17.53 22.34 5.94
N ALA A 520 -18.64 22.40 6.69
CA ALA A 520 -19.98 22.46 6.13
C ALA A 520 -20.26 23.81 5.43
N ALA A 521 -19.77 24.92 5.99
CA ALA A 521 -19.89 26.23 5.35
C ALA A 521 -19.16 26.28 3.98
N SER A 522 -17.92 25.79 3.91
CA SER A 522 -17.12 25.85 2.68
C SER A 522 -17.46 24.77 1.64
N LEU A 523 -17.96 23.59 2.04
CA LEU A 523 -18.15 22.44 1.15
C LEU A 523 -19.61 21.93 1.04
N GLY A 524 -20.49 22.29 1.98
CA GLY A 524 -21.86 21.79 2.07
C GLY A 524 -22.77 22.25 0.93
N GLU A 525 -22.65 23.52 0.52
CA GLU A 525 -23.41 24.08 -0.62
C GLU A 525 -23.20 23.21 -1.88
N GLY A 526 -21.95 22.85 -2.17
CA GLY A 526 -21.58 22.01 -3.31
C GLY A 526 -22.01 20.54 -3.15
N TYR A 527 -21.92 19.99 -1.94
CA TYR A 527 -22.37 18.62 -1.64
C TYR A 527 -23.87 18.45 -1.90
N THR A 528 -24.69 19.36 -1.37
CA THR A 528 -26.15 19.33 -1.55
C THR A 528 -26.53 19.59 -3.02
N ALA A 529 -25.92 20.58 -3.68
CA ALA A 529 -26.15 20.87 -5.09
C ALA A 529 -25.79 19.70 -6.03
N SER A 530 -24.80 18.88 -5.66
CA SER A 530 -24.41 17.67 -6.39
C SER A 530 -25.39 16.49 -6.22
N GLY A 531 -26.47 16.67 -5.46
CA GLY A 531 -27.51 15.64 -5.28
C GLY A 531 -27.23 14.66 -4.14
N TYR A 532 -26.25 14.92 -3.26
CA TYR A 532 -25.94 14.06 -2.10
C TYR A 532 -26.74 14.43 -0.83
N GLY A 533 -27.59 15.46 -0.95
CA GLY A 533 -28.56 15.87 0.06
C GLY A 533 -28.10 16.91 1.07
N HIS A 534 -29.05 17.38 1.88
CA HIS A 534 -28.79 18.37 2.94
C HIS A 534 -28.03 17.73 4.10
N LEU A 535 -27.11 18.47 4.72
CA LEU A 535 -26.32 18.02 5.88
C LEU A 535 -27.15 18.03 7.18
N ARG A 536 -28.20 17.20 7.24
CA ARG A 536 -29.16 17.08 8.35
C ARG A 536 -29.76 15.68 8.43
N GLY A 537 -30.51 15.41 9.52
CA GLY A 537 -31.14 14.12 9.74
C GLY A 537 -30.10 13.02 9.89
N ASP A 538 -30.46 11.79 9.51
CA ASP A 538 -29.66 10.59 9.74
C ASP A 538 -28.60 10.31 8.64
N LEU A 539 -28.27 11.32 7.81
CA LEU A 539 -27.25 11.22 6.77
C LEU A 539 -25.85 11.07 7.41
N PRO A 540 -25.11 9.97 7.17
CA PRO A 540 -23.82 9.77 7.82
C PRO A 540 -22.70 10.68 7.34
N ALA A 541 -21.78 11.01 8.24
CA ALA A 541 -20.57 11.79 7.93
C ALA A 541 -19.73 11.15 6.82
N LEU A 542 -19.70 9.82 6.72
CA LEU A 542 -18.93 9.05 5.74
C LEU A 542 -19.05 9.59 4.30
N TYR A 543 -20.27 9.88 3.85
CA TYR A 543 -20.53 10.30 2.47
C TYR A 543 -20.07 11.75 2.21
N PHE A 544 -20.32 12.66 3.15
CA PHE A 544 -19.83 14.03 3.09
C PHE A 544 -18.31 14.11 3.14
N VAL A 545 -17.68 13.34 4.03
CA VAL A 545 -16.21 13.29 4.16
C VAL A 545 -15.59 12.64 2.92
N LYS A 546 -16.19 11.59 2.34
CA LYS A 546 -15.74 10.99 1.07
C LYS A 546 -15.77 12.01 -0.07
N TYR A 547 -16.87 12.77 -0.21
CA TYR A 547 -16.96 13.87 -1.17
C TYR A 547 -15.88 14.93 -0.93
N ALA A 548 -15.73 15.41 0.31
CA ALA A 548 -14.80 16.47 0.67
C ALA A 548 -13.34 16.12 0.32
N GLU A 549 -12.90 14.90 0.64
CA GLU A 549 -11.58 14.37 0.29
C GLU A 549 -11.27 14.38 -1.22
N LEU A 550 -12.32 14.35 -2.05
CA LEU A 550 -12.26 14.31 -3.51
C LEU A 550 -12.51 15.67 -4.16
N THR A 551 -12.76 16.72 -3.39
CA THR A 551 -12.78 18.11 -3.89
C THR A 551 -11.40 18.64 -4.28
N GLY A 552 -10.33 17.95 -3.88
CA GLY A 552 -8.95 18.44 -3.94
C GLY A 552 -8.43 19.00 -2.61
N LEU A 553 -9.04 18.61 -1.49
CA LEU A 553 -8.80 19.18 -0.16
C LEU A 553 -7.32 19.16 0.29
N PHE A 554 -6.54 18.18 -0.16
CA PHE A 554 -5.10 18.07 0.13
C PHE A 554 -4.21 18.20 -1.13
N SER A 555 -4.73 18.71 -2.25
CA SER A 555 -3.98 18.82 -3.50
C SER A 555 -2.91 19.94 -3.42
N THR A 556 -1.68 19.57 -3.05
CA THR A 556 -0.51 20.49 -2.97
C THR A 556 0.53 20.28 -4.07
N GLY A 557 0.31 19.31 -4.97
CA GLY A 557 1.20 18.98 -6.08
C GLY A 557 0.65 19.38 -7.46
N PRO A 558 1.42 19.17 -8.55
CA PRO A 558 0.94 19.40 -9.91
C PRO A 558 -0.22 18.44 -10.24
N VAL A 559 -1.30 18.99 -10.79
CA VAL A 559 -2.53 18.24 -11.07
C VAL A 559 -2.33 17.24 -12.23
N PRO A 560 -2.52 15.92 -12.03
CA PRO A 560 -2.30 14.91 -13.07
C PRO A 560 -3.26 15.02 -14.27
N THR A 561 -4.35 15.78 -14.12
CA THR A 561 -5.43 15.92 -15.11
C THR A 561 -5.08 16.84 -16.29
N GLY A 562 -4.01 17.64 -16.16
CA GLY A 562 -3.65 18.69 -17.13
C GLY A 562 -4.47 19.98 -16.98
N HIS A 563 -5.43 20.03 -16.05
CA HIS A 563 -6.27 21.18 -15.77
C HIS A 563 -5.84 21.91 -14.48
N ALA A 564 -5.96 23.24 -14.47
CA ALA A 564 -5.62 24.07 -13.31
C ALA A 564 -6.69 24.05 -12.18
N GLY A 565 -7.79 23.31 -12.37
CA GLY A 565 -8.90 23.26 -11.44
C GLY A 565 -9.95 22.22 -11.87
N ALA A 566 -11.23 22.54 -11.67
CA ALA A 566 -12.33 21.71 -12.12
C ALA A 566 -12.41 21.65 -13.66
N PHE A 567 -12.75 20.49 -14.20
CA PHE A 567 -12.80 20.22 -15.65
C PHE A 567 -14.03 19.38 -16.03
N THR A 568 -14.24 19.15 -17.32
CA THR A 568 -15.37 18.36 -17.84
C THR A 568 -14.96 17.60 -19.12
N VAL A 569 -15.78 16.63 -19.52
CA VAL A 569 -15.60 15.87 -20.78
C VAL A 569 -16.13 16.70 -21.94
N ARG A 570 -15.29 16.93 -22.96
CA ARG A 570 -15.70 17.65 -24.18
C ARG A 570 -16.76 16.86 -24.94
N ASP A 571 -17.78 17.56 -25.42
CA ASP A 571 -18.99 16.99 -26.03
C ASP A 571 -19.82 16.07 -25.10
N GLY A 572 -19.63 16.18 -23.78
CA GLY A 572 -20.47 15.57 -22.75
C GLY A 572 -20.00 14.19 -22.26
N PHE A 573 -20.31 13.87 -21.01
CA PHE A 573 -19.86 12.67 -20.31
C PHE A 573 -20.26 11.36 -21.00
N ALA A 574 -21.41 11.31 -21.67
CA ALA A 574 -21.85 10.12 -22.39
C ALA A 574 -20.91 9.74 -23.55
N ARG A 575 -20.13 10.70 -24.08
CA ARG A 575 -19.12 10.43 -25.12
C ARG A 575 -18.02 9.49 -24.61
N LEU A 576 -17.60 9.64 -23.35
CA LEU A 576 -16.60 8.77 -22.73
C LEU A 576 -17.13 7.33 -22.62
N TRP A 577 -18.35 7.16 -22.11
CA TRP A 577 -18.92 5.83 -21.85
C TRP A 577 -19.34 5.07 -23.11
N ARG A 578 -19.84 5.77 -24.14
CA ARG A 578 -20.01 5.15 -25.48
C ARG A 578 -18.67 4.68 -26.02
N ARG A 579 -17.60 5.49 -25.91
CA ARG A 579 -16.25 5.12 -26.35
C ARG A 579 -15.63 3.95 -25.56
N VAL A 580 -15.98 3.76 -24.29
CA VAL A 580 -15.64 2.53 -23.53
C VAL A 580 -16.40 1.32 -24.06
N ALA A 581 -17.71 1.44 -24.27
CA ALA A 581 -18.53 0.33 -24.78
C ALA A 581 -18.09 -0.12 -26.19
N GLU A 582 -17.59 0.80 -27.02
CA GLU A 582 -16.99 0.52 -28.33
C GLU A 582 -15.65 -0.27 -28.27
N GLU A 583 -15.01 -0.42 -27.11
CA GLU A 583 -13.84 -1.30 -26.93
C GLU A 583 -14.20 -2.71 -26.42
N LEU A 584 -15.44 -2.92 -25.96
CA LEU A 584 -15.87 -4.18 -25.34
C LEU A 584 -16.50 -5.12 -26.38
N PRO A 585 -16.28 -6.45 -26.28
CA PRO A 585 -16.71 -7.40 -27.31
C PRO A 585 -18.22 -7.68 -27.32
N ASP A 586 -18.91 -7.51 -26.19
CA ASP A 586 -20.34 -7.81 -26.06
C ASP A 586 -21.02 -6.87 -25.05
N VAL A 587 -21.66 -5.81 -25.57
CA VAL A 587 -22.46 -4.85 -24.81
C VAL A 587 -23.85 -4.78 -25.43
N ARG A 588 -24.89 -5.07 -24.65
CA ARG A 588 -26.27 -5.21 -25.12
C ARG A 588 -27.19 -4.24 -24.39
N THR A 589 -27.64 -3.20 -25.09
CA THR A 589 -28.62 -2.23 -24.60
C THR A 589 -30.06 -2.63 -24.94
N GLY A 590 -31.03 -2.07 -24.22
CA GLY A 590 -32.45 -2.42 -24.35
C GLY A 590 -32.83 -3.82 -23.84
N VAL A 591 -31.96 -4.45 -23.04
CA VAL A 591 -32.13 -5.82 -22.56
C VAL A 591 -32.79 -5.85 -21.19
N GLU A 592 -34.07 -6.24 -21.17
CA GLU A 592 -34.76 -6.62 -19.94
C GLU A 592 -34.21 -7.95 -19.40
N VAL A 593 -33.57 -7.92 -18.25
CA VAL A 593 -33.27 -9.09 -17.41
C VAL A 593 -34.53 -9.44 -16.61
N ARG A 594 -34.93 -10.72 -16.63
CA ARG A 594 -36.17 -11.22 -16.02
C ARG A 594 -35.95 -12.14 -14.83
N ALA A 595 -34.84 -12.86 -14.81
CA ALA A 595 -34.42 -13.70 -13.70
C ALA A 595 -32.91 -13.98 -13.79
N VAL A 596 -32.29 -14.24 -12.66
CA VAL A 596 -30.89 -14.64 -12.50
C VAL A 596 -30.87 -15.85 -11.58
N GLU A 597 -30.40 -16.98 -12.10
CA GLU A 597 -30.21 -18.23 -11.36
C GLU A 597 -28.71 -18.43 -11.13
N ARG A 598 -28.31 -18.70 -9.88
CA ARG A 598 -26.92 -18.84 -9.44
C ARG A 598 -26.70 -20.25 -8.87
N GLY A 599 -25.72 -20.98 -9.41
CA GLY A 599 -25.50 -22.37 -9.02
C GLY A 599 -24.05 -22.83 -9.11
N ALA A 600 -23.81 -24.08 -8.68
CA ALA A 600 -22.49 -24.68 -8.66
C ALA A 600 -21.79 -24.64 -10.03
N GLU A 601 -22.54 -24.86 -11.12
CA GLU A 601 -22.03 -24.89 -12.49
C GLU A 601 -21.79 -23.50 -13.11
N GLY A 602 -22.40 -22.44 -12.58
CA GLY A 602 -22.33 -21.10 -13.16
C GLY A 602 -23.54 -20.22 -12.84
N VAL A 603 -23.72 -19.16 -13.62
CA VAL A 603 -24.84 -18.21 -13.54
C VAL A 603 -25.62 -18.23 -14.86
N ALA A 604 -26.95 -18.21 -14.76
CA ALA A 604 -27.87 -18.13 -15.90
C ALA A 604 -28.77 -16.89 -15.78
N VAL A 605 -28.55 -15.91 -16.66
CA VAL A 605 -29.33 -14.66 -16.72
C VAL A 605 -30.37 -14.76 -17.83
N ARG A 606 -31.64 -14.89 -17.48
CA ARG A 606 -32.76 -14.92 -18.44
C ARG A 606 -33.12 -13.51 -18.87
N THR A 607 -33.23 -13.30 -20.17
CA THR A 607 -33.61 -12.02 -20.79
C THR A 607 -34.77 -12.22 -21.77
N GLY A 608 -35.36 -11.12 -22.26
CA GLY A 608 -36.33 -11.18 -23.36
C GLY A 608 -35.79 -11.83 -24.66
N GLY A 609 -34.47 -11.84 -24.87
CA GLY A 609 -33.80 -12.44 -26.02
C GLY A 609 -33.23 -13.86 -25.80
N GLY A 610 -33.51 -14.49 -24.66
CA GLY A 610 -32.96 -15.79 -24.27
C GLY A 610 -32.04 -15.73 -23.04
N THR A 611 -31.33 -16.83 -22.76
CA THR A 611 -30.48 -16.96 -21.56
C THR A 611 -29.02 -16.66 -21.88
N VAL A 612 -28.38 -15.81 -21.09
CA VAL A 612 -26.92 -15.62 -21.05
C VAL A 612 -26.36 -16.52 -19.96
N HIS A 613 -25.40 -17.38 -20.32
CA HIS A 613 -24.69 -18.25 -19.37
C HIS A 613 -23.28 -17.71 -19.11
N ALA A 614 -22.87 -17.69 -17.84
CA ALA A 614 -21.59 -17.13 -17.39
C ALA A 614 -20.98 -17.96 -16.24
N ASP A 615 -19.67 -17.87 -16.06
CA ASP A 615 -18.95 -18.40 -14.89
C ASP A 615 -19.17 -17.54 -13.64
N ALA A 616 -19.41 -16.23 -13.80
CA ALA A 616 -19.61 -15.27 -12.70
C ALA A 616 -20.52 -14.09 -13.08
N LEU A 617 -20.96 -13.35 -12.05
CA LEU A 617 -21.88 -12.22 -12.15
C LEU A 617 -21.32 -10.97 -11.44
N VAL A 618 -21.34 -9.82 -12.10
CA VAL A 618 -21.08 -8.50 -11.49
C VAL A 618 -22.37 -7.68 -11.54
N LEU A 619 -22.88 -7.31 -10.37
CA LEU A 619 -24.05 -6.46 -10.19
C LEU A 619 -23.61 -5.02 -9.93
N THR A 620 -24.04 -4.08 -10.77
CA THR A 620 -23.72 -2.65 -10.63
C THR A 620 -24.89 -1.71 -10.32
N PRO A 621 -26.17 -2.09 -10.57
CA PRO A 621 -27.30 -1.51 -9.83
C PRO A 621 -27.19 -1.82 -8.33
N ALA A 622 -27.73 -0.93 -7.50
CA ALA A 622 -27.90 -1.20 -6.07
C ALA A 622 -28.86 -2.39 -5.84
N LEU A 623 -28.62 -3.16 -4.78
CA LEU A 623 -29.25 -4.48 -4.61
C LEU A 623 -30.78 -4.40 -4.46
N ASP A 624 -31.32 -3.32 -3.91
CA ASP A 624 -32.76 -3.02 -3.85
C ASP A 624 -33.43 -3.03 -5.23
N ARG A 625 -32.69 -2.65 -6.30
CA ARG A 625 -33.21 -2.59 -7.67
C ARG A 625 -33.14 -3.92 -8.42
N VAL A 626 -32.42 -4.93 -7.92
CA VAL A 626 -32.21 -6.23 -8.60
C VAL A 626 -32.52 -7.45 -7.74
N ALA A 627 -32.76 -7.29 -6.43
CA ALA A 627 -33.11 -8.39 -5.52
C ALA A 627 -34.35 -9.19 -5.96
N HIS A 628 -35.30 -8.57 -6.66
CA HIS A 628 -36.49 -9.24 -7.19
C HIS A 628 -36.22 -10.09 -8.46
N LEU A 629 -35.03 -9.95 -9.06
CA LEU A 629 -34.57 -10.76 -10.20
C LEU A 629 -33.67 -11.92 -9.76
N LEU A 630 -33.21 -11.92 -8.50
CA LEU A 630 -32.23 -12.86 -7.95
C LEU A 630 -32.91 -13.92 -7.08
N ASP A 631 -32.35 -15.12 -7.08
CA ASP A 631 -32.56 -16.18 -6.09
C ASP A 631 -31.94 -15.79 -4.74
N THR A 632 -32.50 -14.77 -4.10
CA THR A 632 -31.85 -14.09 -2.98
C THR A 632 -31.62 -14.97 -1.75
N THR A 633 -30.48 -14.74 -1.08
CA THR A 633 -30.26 -15.20 0.30
C THR A 633 -31.02 -14.33 1.31
N GLU A 634 -31.08 -14.75 2.57
CA GLU A 634 -31.68 -13.94 3.64
C GLU A 634 -30.86 -12.68 3.93
N GLU A 635 -29.53 -12.79 3.93
CA GLU A 635 -28.63 -11.64 4.09
C GLU A 635 -28.79 -10.64 2.92
N GLU A 636 -28.95 -11.11 1.67
CA GLU A 636 -29.23 -10.23 0.52
C GLU A 636 -30.56 -9.47 0.67
N ARG A 637 -31.62 -10.11 1.20
CA ARG A 637 -32.92 -9.45 1.41
C ARG A 637 -32.90 -8.40 2.51
N ASP A 638 -32.28 -8.71 3.64
CA ASP A 638 -32.11 -7.75 4.76
C ASP A 638 -31.30 -6.53 4.32
N LEU A 639 -30.19 -6.75 3.61
CA LEU A 639 -29.36 -5.67 3.06
C LEU A 639 -30.10 -4.85 2.00
N ALA A 640 -30.88 -5.49 1.11
CA ALA A 640 -31.69 -4.78 0.11
C ALA A 640 -32.73 -3.85 0.75
N ALA A 641 -33.42 -4.29 1.81
CA ALA A 641 -34.47 -3.52 2.48
C ALA A 641 -33.96 -2.28 3.23
N ARG A 642 -32.68 -2.25 3.59
CA ARG A 642 -32.01 -1.15 4.31
C ARG A 642 -31.54 -0.01 3.40
N ILE A 643 -31.31 -0.28 2.11
CA ILE A 643 -30.83 0.73 1.15
C ILE A 643 -31.81 1.90 1.08
N ARG A 644 -31.26 3.12 1.05
CA ARG A 644 -31.96 4.38 0.82
C ARG A 644 -31.41 5.03 -0.45
N THR A 645 -32.26 5.72 -1.20
CA THR A 645 -31.86 6.51 -2.37
C THR A 645 -32.39 7.91 -2.24
N VAL A 646 -31.58 8.89 -2.64
CA VAL A 646 -32.02 10.27 -2.87
C VAL A 646 -32.81 10.36 -4.17
N ASP A 647 -33.88 11.13 -4.17
CA ASP A 647 -34.65 11.40 -5.38
C ASP A 647 -34.19 12.72 -6.03
N TYR A 648 -33.43 12.60 -7.12
CA TYR A 648 -32.76 13.72 -7.81
C TYR A 648 -33.42 13.99 -9.16
N ARG A 649 -33.56 15.26 -9.54
CA ARG A 649 -34.19 15.67 -10.81
C ARG A 649 -33.32 16.69 -11.54
N THR A 650 -33.12 16.43 -12.82
CA THR A 650 -32.38 17.32 -13.73
C THR A 650 -33.36 17.87 -14.76
N VAL A 651 -33.42 19.19 -14.88
CA VAL A 651 -34.33 19.92 -15.77
C VAL A 651 -33.50 20.70 -16.77
N VAL A 652 -33.68 20.46 -18.07
CA VAL A 652 -33.04 21.27 -19.12
C VAL A 652 -34.07 22.24 -19.68
N PHE A 653 -33.73 23.53 -19.74
CA PHE A 653 -34.69 24.59 -20.05
C PHE A 653 -34.02 25.81 -20.71
N ARG A 654 -34.76 26.55 -21.52
CA ARG A 654 -34.33 27.87 -22.06
C ARG A 654 -34.74 28.97 -21.10
N ALA A 655 -33.84 29.92 -20.83
CA ALA A 655 -34.14 31.05 -19.96
C ALA A 655 -33.43 32.36 -20.33
N SER A 656 -34.13 33.46 -20.07
CA SER A 656 -33.60 34.82 -20.06
C SER A 656 -33.39 35.31 -18.61
N GLY A 657 -32.65 36.42 -18.45
CA GLY A 657 -32.40 37.10 -17.16
C GLY A 657 -31.47 36.40 -16.15
N LEU A 658 -31.28 35.08 -16.22
CA LEU A 658 -30.32 34.35 -15.37
C LEU A 658 -28.86 34.72 -15.68
N LEU A 659 -27.98 34.48 -14.69
CA LEU A 659 -26.53 34.60 -14.84
C LEU A 659 -25.99 33.49 -15.75
N ARG A 660 -24.91 33.80 -16.49
CA ARG A 660 -24.37 32.95 -17.56
C ARG A 660 -22.90 32.59 -17.35
N GLU A 661 -22.42 31.62 -18.11
CA GLU A 661 -21.01 31.16 -18.16
C GLU A 661 -20.46 30.75 -16.79
N GLY A 662 -21.27 29.97 -16.06
CA GLY A 662 -20.99 29.55 -14.69
C GLY A 662 -21.89 28.40 -14.23
N PHE A 663 -21.44 27.70 -13.19
CA PHE A 663 -22.26 26.78 -12.41
C PHE A 663 -22.68 27.50 -11.12
N TYR A 664 -23.98 27.70 -10.94
CA TYR A 664 -24.54 28.55 -9.90
C TYR A 664 -25.29 27.70 -8.88
N LEU A 665 -24.71 27.57 -7.69
CA LEU A 665 -25.40 27.03 -6.51
C LEU A 665 -26.43 28.06 -6.04
N VAL A 666 -27.59 27.63 -5.54
CA VAL A 666 -28.61 28.53 -4.99
C VAL A 666 -28.58 28.40 -3.47
N GLY A 667 -27.89 29.33 -2.80
CA GLY A 667 -27.49 29.20 -1.39
C GLY A 667 -28.66 28.87 -0.47
N GLU A 668 -29.75 29.64 -0.59
CA GLU A 668 -31.01 29.44 0.14
C GLU A 668 -31.54 27.99 0.06
N HIS A 669 -31.49 27.37 -1.12
CA HIS A 669 -32.02 26.02 -1.34
C HIS A 669 -31.02 24.92 -0.96
N THR A 670 -29.72 25.22 -0.94
CA THR A 670 -28.66 24.31 -0.47
C THR A 670 -28.49 24.28 1.04
N ALA A 671 -29.01 25.28 1.77
CA ALA A 671 -28.90 25.37 3.22
C ALA A 671 -29.54 24.15 3.92
N ALA A 672 -28.97 23.70 5.05
CA ALA A 672 -29.36 22.45 5.70
C ALA A 672 -30.85 22.40 6.13
N GLY A 673 -31.46 23.56 6.41
CA GLY A 673 -32.88 23.70 6.78
C GLY A 673 -33.84 23.96 5.61
N ALA A 674 -33.37 23.94 4.35
CA ALA A 674 -34.20 24.30 3.18
C ALA A 674 -35.28 23.24 2.85
N GLU A 675 -36.38 23.69 2.28
CA GLU A 675 -37.43 22.79 1.78
C GLU A 675 -36.96 22.03 0.53
N PRO A 676 -37.19 20.70 0.44
CA PRO A 676 -36.80 19.93 -0.73
C PRO A 676 -37.60 20.26 -2.00
N GLY A 677 -37.08 19.81 -3.13
CA GLY A 677 -37.67 19.94 -4.46
C GLY A 677 -37.44 21.29 -5.14
N HIS A 678 -36.77 22.25 -4.50
CA HIS A 678 -36.37 23.50 -5.14
C HIS A 678 -35.09 23.35 -5.97
N LEU A 679 -34.86 24.32 -6.86
CA LEU A 679 -33.67 24.45 -7.70
C LEU A 679 -32.43 24.71 -6.82
N VAL A 680 -31.67 23.67 -6.47
CA VAL A 680 -30.46 23.77 -5.63
C VAL A 680 -29.25 24.28 -6.40
N ALA A 681 -29.21 24.10 -7.72
CA ALA A 681 -28.21 24.70 -8.60
C ALA A 681 -28.68 24.76 -10.06
N TYR A 682 -28.06 25.62 -10.87
CA TYR A 682 -28.21 25.64 -12.32
C TYR A 682 -26.87 25.88 -13.04
N HIS A 683 -26.71 25.28 -14.22
CA HIS A 683 -25.50 25.35 -15.04
C HIS A 683 -25.78 26.03 -16.38
N HIS A 684 -25.04 27.09 -16.69
CA HIS A 684 -24.94 27.66 -18.03
C HIS A 684 -23.57 27.31 -18.61
N ARG A 685 -23.49 26.14 -19.27
CA ARG A 685 -22.22 25.59 -19.81
C ARG A 685 -21.69 26.35 -21.03
N HIS A 686 -22.60 26.84 -21.88
CA HIS A 686 -22.29 27.16 -23.28
C HIS A 686 -22.43 28.65 -23.57
N ALA A 687 -21.30 29.34 -23.75
CA ALA A 687 -21.30 30.73 -24.23
C ALA A 687 -22.11 30.86 -25.55
N GLY A 688 -23.00 31.85 -25.60
CA GLY A 688 -23.96 32.07 -26.69
C GLY A 688 -25.24 31.22 -26.65
N SER A 689 -25.44 30.36 -25.63
CA SER A 689 -26.66 29.58 -25.40
C SER A 689 -27.69 30.34 -24.55
N ASP A 690 -28.98 30.02 -24.70
CA ASP A 690 -30.04 30.33 -23.73
C ASP A 690 -30.49 29.10 -22.90
N VAL A 691 -30.04 27.91 -23.29
CA VAL A 691 -30.26 26.64 -22.58
C VAL A 691 -29.42 26.56 -21.30
N HIS A 692 -30.06 26.18 -20.20
CA HIS A 692 -29.51 25.92 -18.87
C HIS A 692 -29.89 24.50 -18.41
N THR A 693 -29.06 23.90 -17.53
CA THR A 693 -29.40 22.66 -16.82
C THR A 693 -29.59 22.95 -15.34
N GLY A 694 -30.80 22.78 -14.81
CA GLY A 694 -31.14 22.94 -13.39
C GLY A 694 -31.22 21.60 -12.64
N TYR A 695 -30.97 21.64 -11.34
CA TYR A 695 -30.91 20.47 -10.46
C TYR A 695 -31.81 20.68 -9.23
N LEU A 696 -32.66 19.69 -8.93
CA LEU A 696 -33.62 19.68 -7.84
C LEU A 696 -33.45 18.37 -7.04
N TYR A 697 -33.68 18.43 -5.73
CA TYR A 697 -33.33 17.35 -4.80
C TYR A 697 -34.44 17.06 -3.77
N GLY A 698 -34.68 15.79 -3.45
CA GLY A 698 -35.24 15.34 -2.17
C GLY A 698 -36.75 15.49 -1.96
N ALA A 699 -37.52 15.71 -3.03
CA ALA A 699 -38.98 15.64 -3.02
C ALA A 699 -39.41 14.41 -3.83
N ASP A 700 -39.72 13.31 -3.13
CA ASP A 700 -39.91 11.98 -3.72
C ASP A 700 -41.21 11.87 -4.55
N ASP A 701 -42.21 12.67 -4.17
CA ASP A 701 -43.54 12.80 -4.77
C ASP A 701 -43.57 13.71 -6.00
N LEU A 702 -42.52 14.49 -6.22
CA LEU A 702 -42.49 15.55 -7.23
C LEU A 702 -42.52 14.97 -8.66
N ASP A 703 -43.59 15.18 -9.40
CA ASP A 703 -43.67 14.76 -10.80
C ASP A 703 -42.90 15.71 -11.76
N ALA A 704 -42.99 15.45 -13.07
CA ALA A 704 -42.29 16.23 -14.08
C ALA A 704 -42.84 17.68 -14.21
N ASP A 705 -44.16 17.85 -14.11
CA ASP A 705 -44.81 19.15 -14.29
C ASP A 705 -44.64 20.02 -13.04
N GLY A 706 -44.71 19.44 -11.85
CA GLY A 706 -44.36 20.07 -10.58
C GLY A 706 -42.89 20.47 -10.52
N ALA A 707 -41.96 19.63 -11.01
CA ALA A 707 -40.55 20.00 -11.14
C ALA A 707 -40.36 21.18 -12.09
N ALA A 708 -41.02 21.16 -13.25
CA ALA A 708 -41.00 22.25 -14.21
C ALA A 708 -41.69 23.53 -13.67
N ALA A 709 -42.66 23.42 -12.77
CA ALA A 709 -43.30 24.55 -12.10
C ALA A 709 -42.38 25.18 -11.03
N ARG A 710 -41.73 24.37 -10.20
CA ARG A 710 -40.72 24.83 -9.22
C ARG A 710 -39.56 25.54 -9.91
N VAL A 711 -39.00 25.00 -10.99
CA VAL A 711 -37.96 25.70 -11.77
C VAL A 711 -38.45 27.05 -12.30
N ARG A 712 -39.69 27.16 -12.81
CA ARG A 712 -40.24 28.45 -13.26
C ARG A 712 -40.34 29.46 -12.10
N ALA A 713 -40.79 29.04 -10.92
CA ALA A 713 -40.91 29.89 -9.75
C ALA A 713 -39.54 30.33 -9.21
N ASP A 714 -38.60 29.38 -9.06
CA ASP A 714 -37.25 29.64 -8.55
C ASP A 714 -36.46 30.54 -9.50
N VAL A 715 -36.54 30.31 -10.82
CA VAL A 715 -35.91 31.16 -11.84
C VAL A 715 -36.49 32.57 -11.84
N ALA A 716 -37.82 32.73 -11.66
CA ALA A 716 -38.44 34.04 -11.52
C ALA A 716 -37.98 34.77 -10.25
N ARG A 717 -37.83 34.06 -9.12
CA ARG A 717 -37.27 34.60 -7.87
C ARG A 717 -35.79 34.99 -7.99
N LEU A 718 -35.04 34.31 -8.87
CA LEU A 718 -33.67 34.63 -9.24
C LEU A 718 -33.57 35.71 -10.34
N GLY A 719 -34.66 36.40 -10.68
CA GLY A 719 -34.69 37.51 -11.65
C GLY A 719 -34.68 37.09 -13.13
N GLY A 720 -34.76 35.79 -13.41
CA GLY A 720 -34.87 35.25 -14.76
C GLY A 720 -36.30 34.95 -15.21
N ARG A 721 -36.43 34.40 -16.42
CA ARG A 721 -37.68 33.81 -16.92
C ARG A 721 -37.36 32.56 -17.73
N VAL A 722 -38.04 31.46 -17.42
CA VAL A 722 -38.00 30.25 -18.25
C VAL A 722 -38.94 30.44 -19.44
N GLU A 723 -38.42 30.29 -20.66
CA GLU A 723 -39.20 30.39 -21.90
C GLU A 723 -39.77 29.01 -22.29
N GLU A 724 -38.95 27.96 -22.14
CA GLU A 724 -39.24 26.59 -22.58
C GLU A 724 -38.59 25.59 -21.60
N VAL A 725 -39.28 24.49 -21.27
CA VAL A 725 -38.68 23.34 -20.57
C VAL A 725 -38.54 22.20 -21.57
N LEU A 726 -37.29 21.82 -21.85
CA LEU A 726 -36.89 20.89 -22.91
C LEU A 726 -36.89 19.43 -22.43
N LEU A 727 -36.54 19.21 -21.16
CA LEU A 727 -36.50 17.88 -20.54
C LEU A 727 -36.65 17.98 -19.02
N VAL A 728 -37.35 17.01 -18.43
CA VAL A 728 -37.21 16.65 -17.01
C VAL A 728 -36.75 15.18 -16.92
N ARG A 729 -35.71 14.92 -16.14
CA ARG A 729 -35.17 13.57 -15.90
C ARG A 729 -35.09 13.32 -14.39
N ARG A 730 -35.76 12.28 -13.90
CA ARG A 730 -35.62 11.77 -12.53
C ARG A 730 -34.51 10.72 -12.47
N TRP A 731 -33.76 10.71 -11.38
CA TRP A 731 -32.73 9.72 -11.07
C TRP A 731 -32.90 9.23 -9.62
N PRO A 732 -32.94 7.90 -9.37
CA PRO A 732 -32.62 7.37 -8.05
C PRO A 732 -31.12 7.53 -7.85
N PHE A 733 -30.74 8.45 -6.97
CA PHE A 733 -29.38 8.93 -6.75
C PHE A 733 -28.86 8.53 -5.37
N MET A 734 -27.54 8.62 -5.17
CA MET A 734 -26.84 8.27 -3.93
C MET A 734 -27.49 7.09 -3.16
N PRO A 735 -27.39 5.84 -3.66
CA PRO A 735 -27.76 4.67 -2.89
C PRO A 735 -26.83 4.58 -1.67
N HIS A 736 -27.40 4.59 -0.48
CA HIS A 736 -26.69 4.72 0.79
C HIS A 736 -27.39 3.98 1.93
N PHE A 737 -26.73 3.96 3.09
CA PHE A 737 -27.27 3.46 4.35
C PHE A 737 -27.36 4.57 5.41
N PRO A 738 -28.36 4.51 6.32
CA PRO A 738 -28.47 5.39 7.49
C PRO A 738 -27.33 5.20 8.50
N ALA A 739 -27.24 6.08 9.50
CA ALA A 739 -26.15 6.10 10.49
C ALA A 739 -26.10 4.81 11.32
N ALA A 740 -27.26 4.31 11.74
CA ALA A 740 -27.38 3.06 12.49
C ALA A 740 -26.84 1.85 11.70
N ASP A 741 -27.24 1.70 10.43
CA ASP A 741 -26.78 0.59 9.58
C ASP A 741 -25.25 0.65 9.34
N LEU A 742 -24.67 1.85 9.21
CA LEU A 742 -23.20 1.98 9.12
C LEU A 742 -22.49 1.62 10.43
N ALA A 743 -23.08 1.91 11.59
CA ALA A 743 -22.55 1.52 12.89
C ALA A 743 -22.65 -0.01 13.11
N ASP A 744 -23.70 -0.64 12.59
CA ASP A 744 -23.90 -2.10 12.57
C ASP A 744 -23.00 -2.84 11.54
N GLY A 745 -22.12 -2.12 10.82
CA GLY A 745 -21.17 -2.73 9.87
C GLY A 745 -21.81 -3.25 8.58
N VAL A 746 -22.89 -2.63 8.11
CA VAL A 746 -23.62 -3.03 6.89
C VAL A 746 -22.72 -3.11 5.64
N LEU A 747 -21.73 -2.23 5.51
CA LEU A 747 -20.80 -2.22 4.38
C LEU A 747 -19.78 -3.37 4.47
N ASP A 748 -19.35 -3.75 5.68
CA ASP A 748 -18.50 -4.92 5.88
C ASP A 748 -19.24 -6.24 5.61
N ARG A 749 -20.58 -6.27 5.77
CA ARG A 749 -21.41 -7.40 5.33
C ARG A 749 -21.36 -7.56 3.81
N PHE A 750 -21.55 -6.47 3.06
CA PHE A 750 -21.39 -6.47 1.60
C PHE A 750 -19.99 -6.91 1.15
N GLU A 751 -18.92 -6.38 1.76
CA GLU A 751 -17.54 -6.80 1.40
C GLU A 751 -17.28 -8.29 1.73
N ARG A 752 -17.89 -8.84 2.80
CA ARG A 752 -17.87 -10.29 3.12
C ARG A 752 -18.74 -11.15 2.21
N MET A 753 -19.53 -10.57 1.30
CA MET A 753 -20.35 -11.30 0.33
C MET A 753 -19.74 -11.38 -1.06
N GLN A 754 -18.68 -10.62 -1.34
CA GLN A 754 -18.01 -10.62 -2.63
C GLN A 754 -17.52 -12.03 -3.00
N GLY A 755 -18.00 -12.56 -4.13
CA GLY A 755 -17.70 -13.90 -4.64
C GLY A 755 -18.61 -15.01 -4.13
N ARG A 756 -19.48 -14.77 -3.13
CA ARG A 756 -20.51 -15.75 -2.74
C ARG A 756 -21.46 -15.97 -3.91
N ASP A 757 -21.85 -17.23 -4.14
CA ASP A 757 -22.74 -17.64 -5.23
C ASP A 757 -22.34 -17.02 -6.58
N ARG A 758 -21.02 -16.98 -6.83
CA ARG A 758 -20.36 -16.42 -8.03
C ARG A 758 -20.69 -14.94 -8.31
N THR A 759 -21.17 -14.20 -7.30
CA THR A 759 -21.71 -12.84 -7.41
C THR A 759 -20.78 -11.80 -6.79
N TYR A 760 -20.60 -10.68 -7.48
CA TYR A 760 -19.82 -9.53 -7.03
C TYR A 760 -20.66 -8.25 -7.12
N TYR A 761 -20.53 -7.37 -6.12
CA TYR A 761 -21.31 -6.14 -5.96
C TYR A 761 -20.42 -4.92 -6.22
N ALA A 762 -20.90 -3.99 -7.04
CA ALA A 762 -20.19 -2.77 -7.41
C ALA A 762 -21.13 -1.56 -7.49
N GLY A 763 -20.62 -0.42 -7.98
CA GLY A 763 -21.39 0.80 -8.16
C GLY A 763 -21.43 1.72 -6.93
N GLY A 764 -22.26 2.76 -7.01
CA GLY A 764 -22.26 3.90 -6.08
C GLY A 764 -22.56 3.56 -4.62
N LEU A 765 -23.19 2.41 -4.33
CA LEU A 765 -23.51 2.00 -2.95
C LEU A 765 -22.25 1.66 -2.14
N LEU A 766 -21.27 0.99 -2.77
CA LEU A 766 -20.02 0.59 -2.13
C LEU A 766 -18.87 1.52 -2.47
N GLY A 767 -18.90 2.13 -3.66
CA GLY A 767 -17.90 3.07 -4.14
C GLY A 767 -18.14 4.54 -3.79
N PHE A 768 -19.32 4.93 -3.29
CA PHE A 768 -19.89 6.30 -3.35
C PHE A 768 -20.25 6.76 -4.78
N GLU A 769 -21.31 7.56 -4.92
CA GLU A 769 -21.91 7.99 -6.20
C GLU A 769 -21.16 9.18 -6.83
N LEU A 770 -19.83 9.04 -6.98
CA LEU A 770 -19.00 9.84 -7.89
C LEU A 770 -18.46 8.94 -9.00
N VAL A 771 -18.21 9.52 -10.18
CA VAL A 771 -17.68 8.74 -11.32
C VAL A 771 -16.30 8.17 -10.99
N GLU A 772 -15.38 9.01 -10.49
CA GLU A 772 -14.01 8.61 -10.13
C GLU A 772 -13.99 7.42 -9.17
N THR A 773 -14.75 7.48 -8.08
CA THR A 773 -14.77 6.41 -7.06
C THR A 773 -15.49 5.16 -7.53
N THR A 774 -16.52 5.30 -8.35
CA THR A 774 -17.23 4.18 -8.98
C THR A 774 -16.33 3.41 -9.95
N VAL A 775 -15.52 4.13 -10.75
CA VAL A 775 -14.48 3.53 -11.61
C VAL A 775 -13.42 2.86 -10.75
N ALA A 776 -12.85 3.57 -9.77
CA ALA A 776 -11.79 3.06 -8.92
C ALA A 776 -12.23 1.82 -8.12
N TYR A 777 -13.45 1.78 -7.59
CA TYR A 777 -13.99 0.61 -6.89
C TYR A 777 -14.21 -0.58 -7.82
N SER A 778 -14.71 -0.35 -9.03
CA SER A 778 -14.87 -1.43 -10.02
C SER A 778 -13.52 -2.03 -10.42
N ARG A 779 -12.47 -1.20 -10.55
CA ARG A 779 -11.11 -1.68 -10.83
C ARG A 779 -10.46 -2.41 -9.65
N ASP A 780 -10.67 -1.93 -8.43
CA ASP A 780 -10.23 -2.59 -7.19
C ASP A 780 -10.92 -3.94 -6.98
N LEU A 781 -12.25 -4.00 -7.14
CA LEU A 781 -13.05 -5.21 -7.04
C LEU A 781 -12.58 -6.28 -8.02
N VAL A 782 -12.42 -5.93 -9.31
CA VAL A 782 -11.88 -6.86 -10.30
C VAL A 782 -10.46 -7.29 -9.92
N GLY A 783 -9.61 -6.34 -9.48
CA GLY A 783 -8.24 -6.62 -9.03
C GLY A 783 -8.11 -7.45 -7.76
N ARG A 784 -9.15 -7.53 -6.91
CA ARG A 784 -9.20 -8.38 -5.71
C ARG A 784 -9.60 -9.83 -6.02
N PHE A 785 -10.50 -10.03 -6.97
CA PHE A 785 -11.20 -11.32 -7.13
C PHE A 785 -10.97 -12.04 -8.47
N PHE A 786 -10.39 -11.38 -9.46
CA PHE A 786 -10.18 -11.94 -10.80
C PHE A 786 -8.69 -11.92 -11.17
N ALA A 787 -8.12 -13.12 -11.36
CA ALA A 787 -6.70 -13.31 -11.64
C ALA A 787 -6.41 -13.33 -13.14
N ASP A 788 -5.32 -12.68 -13.54
CA ASP A 788 -4.87 -12.55 -14.93
C ASP A 788 -4.66 -13.94 -15.57
N THR A 789 -5.18 -14.14 -16.79
CA THR A 789 -5.06 -15.43 -17.50
C THR A 789 -3.87 -15.46 -18.46
N ALA A 790 -3.37 -16.66 -18.76
CA ALA A 790 -2.17 -16.88 -19.55
C ALA A 790 -2.30 -16.51 -21.05
N GLU A 791 -3.49 -16.12 -21.52
CA GLU A 791 -3.77 -15.73 -22.91
C GLU A 791 -3.89 -14.20 -23.10
N ALA A 792 -3.65 -13.40 -22.05
CA ALA A 792 -3.77 -11.94 -22.09
C ALA A 792 -2.94 -11.31 -23.25
N PRO A 793 -3.58 -10.71 -24.27
CA PRO A 793 -2.85 -10.13 -25.40
C PRO A 793 -2.05 -8.91 -24.97
N VAL A 794 -0.74 -8.89 -25.23
CA VAL A 794 0.11 -7.72 -24.99
C VAL A 794 -0.21 -6.65 -26.03
N ALA A 795 -1.25 -5.86 -25.77
CA ALA A 795 -1.70 -4.73 -26.59
C ALA A 795 -0.73 -3.55 -26.48
N ALA A 796 0.50 -3.74 -26.97
CA ALA A 796 1.51 -2.70 -27.07
C ALA A 796 1.13 -1.67 -28.14
N GLY A 797 0.32 -0.69 -27.75
CA GLY A 797 -0.13 0.43 -28.55
C GLY A 797 1.02 1.35 -29.01
N ARG A 798 1.76 0.89 -30.02
CA ARG A 798 2.84 1.66 -30.65
C ARG A 798 2.25 2.90 -31.35
N PRO A 799 2.65 4.13 -31.00
CA PRO A 799 2.11 5.32 -31.64
C PRO A 799 2.46 5.35 -33.13
N PRO A 800 1.53 5.74 -34.03
CA PRO A 800 1.78 5.81 -35.46
C PRO A 800 2.76 6.94 -35.80
N ALA A 801 3.62 6.70 -36.79
CA ALA A 801 4.71 7.61 -37.12
C ALA A 801 4.25 8.81 -37.97
N THR A 802 4.67 10.01 -37.52
CA THR A 802 4.97 11.19 -38.37
C THR A 802 3.95 11.59 -39.44
N GLY A 803 2.86 12.23 -39.02
CA GLY A 803 2.09 13.15 -39.90
C GLY A 803 2.66 14.57 -39.84
N ARG A 804 3.01 15.17 -40.98
CA ARG A 804 3.46 16.57 -41.04
C ARG A 804 2.28 17.54 -40.87
N HIS A 805 2.43 18.56 -40.03
CA HIS A 805 1.64 19.79 -40.11
C HIS A 805 2.54 21.03 -40.05
N PRO A 806 2.11 22.18 -40.63
CA PRO A 806 3.00 23.29 -40.95
C PRO A 806 3.25 24.25 -39.78
N ALA A 807 4.27 25.08 -39.94
CA ALA A 807 4.67 26.09 -38.95
C ALA A 807 3.56 27.11 -38.64
N ARG A 808 3.52 27.55 -37.38
CA ARG A 808 2.86 28.79 -36.96
C ARG A 808 3.79 29.58 -36.04
N SER A 809 4.16 30.77 -36.48
CA SER A 809 4.86 31.79 -35.70
C SER A 809 3.86 32.79 -35.12
N ALA A 810 3.97 33.10 -33.82
CA ALA A 810 3.62 34.40 -33.22
C ALA A 810 3.82 34.34 -31.70
N ASP A 811 4.81 35.08 -31.17
CA ASP A 811 4.97 35.26 -29.74
C ASP A 811 4.05 36.38 -29.19
N PRO A 812 3.45 36.22 -27.99
CA PRO A 812 2.89 37.32 -27.23
C PRO A 812 3.99 38.09 -26.46
N PRO A 813 3.80 39.38 -26.15
CA PRO A 813 4.86 40.24 -25.61
C PRO A 813 5.18 39.97 -24.13
N ALA A 814 6.46 40.11 -23.78
CA ALA A 814 6.94 40.06 -22.41
C ALA A 814 6.67 41.38 -21.65
N ALA A 815 6.32 41.28 -20.36
CA ALA A 815 6.24 42.41 -19.44
C ALA A 815 7.41 42.34 -18.44
N SER A 816 8.25 43.37 -18.41
CA SER A 816 9.50 43.39 -17.62
C SER A 816 9.33 44.06 -16.26
N GLY A 817 9.63 43.34 -15.18
CA GLY A 817 9.93 43.90 -13.86
C GLY A 817 11.42 43.70 -13.50
N PRO A 818 12.00 44.50 -12.59
CA PRO A 818 13.41 44.36 -12.21
C PRO A 818 13.61 43.14 -11.27
N PRO A 819 14.74 42.40 -11.39
CA PRO A 819 15.05 41.29 -10.50
C PRO A 819 15.45 41.76 -9.10
N ALA A 820 15.07 40.98 -8.09
CA ALA A 820 15.56 41.16 -6.72
C ALA A 820 17.01 40.67 -6.57
N ARG A 821 17.73 41.12 -5.54
CA ARG A 821 19.06 40.60 -5.19
C ARG A 821 18.91 39.32 -4.36
N GLY A 822 19.53 38.23 -4.79
CA GLY A 822 19.65 37.00 -3.99
C GLY A 822 20.41 37.21 -2.66
N ARG A 823 20.14 36.36 -1.67
CA ARG A 823 20.73 36.40 -0.31
C ARG A 823 21.96 35.52 -0.17
N GLY A 824 22.87 35.90 0.73
CA GLY A 824 24.14 35.20 0.99
C GLY A 824 24.01 34.01 1.94
N ALA A 825 24.97 33.09 1.88
CA ALA A 825 24.96 31.84 2.67
C ALA A 825 24.75 32.06 4.18
N ALA A 826 25.41 33.06 4.79
CA ALA A 826 25.23 33.38 6.20
C ALA A 826 23.78 33.76 6.54
N GLU A 827 23.12 34.59 5.71
CA GLU A 827 21.71 34.97 5.91
C GLU A 827 20.78 33.75 5.81
N ILE A 828 21.07 32.82 4.90
CA ILE A 828 20.29 31.60 4.69
C ILE A 828 20.47 30.63 5.87
N ARG A 829 21.70 30.45 6.35
CA ARG A 829 22.02 29.62 7.52
C ARG A 829 21.35 30.17 8.77
N ASP A 830 21.52 31.45 9.06
CA ASP A 830 21.03 32.06 10.30
C ASP A 830 19.49 32.07 10.32
N TRP A 831 18.83 32.20 9.16
CA TRP A 831 17.39 31.97 9.02
C TRP A 831 16.99 30.51 9.25
N LEU A 832 17.71 29.55 8.67
CA LEU A 832 17.44 28.11 8.85
C LEU A 832 17.57 27.70 10.31
N LEU A 833 18.64 28.12 11.00
CA LEU A 833 18.82 27.86 12.43
C LEU A 833 17.65 28.41 13.25
N ALA A 834 17.27 29.68 13.04
CA ALA A 834 16.15 30.29 13.73
C ALA A 834 14.82 29.58 13.45
N ARG A 835 14.56 29.21 12.18
CA ARG A 835 13.32 28.56 11.76
C ARG A 835 13.20 27.12 12.26
N ILE A 836 14.29 26.36 12.25
CA ILE A 836 14.32 24.97 12.73
C ILE A 836 14.27 24.95 14.26
N SER A 837 14.99 25.83 14.98
CA SER A 837 14.84 25.97 16.43
C SER A 837 13.42 26.36 16.86
N ALA A 838 12.70 27.14 16.05
CA ALA A 838 11.29 27.45 16.30
C ALA A 838 10.35 26.25 16.06
N GLU A 839 10.67 25.35 15.12
CA GLU A 839 9.90 24.13 14.85
C GLU A 839 10.17 23.03 15.89
N THR A 840 11.42 22.90 16.36
CA THR A 840 11.86 21.82 17.26
C THR A 840 11.82 22.18 18.74
N GLY A 841 11.71 23.48 19.08
CA GLY A 841 11.66 23.97 20.46
C GLY A 841 13.01 23.92 21.21
N GLY A 842 14.12 23.76 20.50
CA GLY A 842 15.47 23.66 21.09
C GLY A 842 16.57 24.29 20.24
N PRO A 843 17.78 24.47 20.79
CA PRO A 843 18.94 24.95 20.03
C PRO A 843 19.35 23.91 18.97
N VAL A 844 19.69 24.39 17.78
CA VAL A 844 20.15 23.58 16.63
C VAL A 844 21.62 23.92 16.38
N ASP A 845 22.47 22.90 16.17
CA ASP A 845 23.84 23.11 15.71
C ASP A 845 23.89 23.22 14.19
N ALA A 846 24.73 24.10 13.65
CA ALA A 846 24.89 24.26 12.20
C ALA A 846 25.65 23.11 11.55
N GLY A 847 26.44 22.36 12.34
CA GLY A 847 27.22 21.20 11.92
C GLY A 847 26.51 19.85 12.05
N ASP A 848 25.34 19.78 12.70
CA ASP A 848 24.55 18.55 12.77
C ASP A 848 23.73 18.32 11.48
N PRO A 849 23.56 17.06 11.02
CA PRO A 849 22.65 16.72 9.93
C PRO A 849 21.19 17.10 10.22
N LEU A 850 20.52 17.71 9.23
CA LEU A 850 19.12 18.16 9.33
C LEU A 850 18.13 17.07 9.77
N GLU A 851 18.40 15.81 9.41
CA GLU A 851 17.59 14.64 9.79
C GLU A 851 17.54 14.36 11.31
N TYR A 852 18.45 14.93 12.11
CA TYR A 852 18.43 14.79 13.58
C TYR A 852 17.57 15.86 14.27
N HIS A 853 17.19 16.91 13.55
CA HIS A 853 16.32 17.98 14.05
C HIS A 853 14.90 17.91 13.46
N LEU A 854 14.77 17.55 12.18
CA LEU A 854 13.48 17.51 11.49
C LEU A 854 12.80 16.12 11.65
N VAL A 855 12.14 15.94 12.79
CA VAL A 855 11.63 14.64 13.28
C VAL A 855 10.48 14.04 12.44
N ASP A 856 9.85 14.82 11.56
CA ASP A 856 8.87 14.31 10.58
C ASP A 856 8.92 15.05 9.24
N SER A 857 8.34 14.43 8.20
CA SER A 857 8.32 14.99 6.84
C SER A 857 7.37 16.18 6.64
N LEU A 858 6.51 16.49 7.60
CA LEU A 858 5.62 17.65 7.58
C LEU A 858 6.39 18.90 8.00
N ALA A 859 7.20 18.81 9.06
CA ALA A 859 8.15 19.83 9.49
C ALA A 859 9.15 20.18 8.37
N VAL A 860 9.73 19.18 7.68
CA VAL A 860 10.59 19.43 6.51
C VAL A 860 9.85 20.20 5.43
N ALA A 861 8.62 19.80 5.08
CA ALA A 861 7.83 20.46 4.05
C ALA A 861 7.43 21.90 4.43
N GLY A 862 7.14 22.15 5.71
CA GLY A 862 6.89 23.49 6.27
C GLY A 862 8.11 24.39 6.15
N VAL A 863 9.25 23.98 6.72
CA VAL A 863 10.52 24.72 6.63
C VAL A 863 10.93 24.97 5.17
N GLN A 864 10.71 23.99 4.27
CA GLN A 864 10.98 24.15 2.83
C GLN A 864 10.06 25.17 2.15
N GLY A 865 8.77 25.18 2.50
CA GLY A 865 7.79 26.14 1.98
C GLY A 865 8.11 27.55 2.43
N ASP A 866 8.30 27.74 3.75
CA ASP A 866 8.68 29.00 4.38
C ASP A 866 10.00 29.53 3.79
N LEU A 867 10.98 28.66 3.51
CA LEU A 867 12.26 29.03 2.91
C LEU A 867 12.13 29.45 1.44
N ALA A 868 11.27 28.76 0.67
CA ALA A 868 11.02 29.11 -0.73
C ALA A 868 10.26 30.44 -0.87
N GLU A 869 9.29 30.71 0.02
CA GLU A 869 8.63 32.01 0.12
C GLU A 869 9.62 33.09 0.57
N TRP A 870 10.39 32.85 1.63
CA TRP A 870 11.35 33.82 2.18
C TRP A 870 12.44 34.19 1.17
N LEU A 871 12.95 33.22 0.40
CA LEU A 871 13.93 33.45 -0.68
C LEU A 871 13.30 33.97 -1.98
N GLY A 872 11.97 33.96 -2.14
CA GLY A 872 11.27 34.37 -3.35
C GLY A 872 11.49 33.47 -4.58
N ARG A 873 12.02 32.25 -4.39
CA ARG A 873 12.42 31.33 -5.46
C ARG A 873 12.32 29.87 -5.00
N ARG A 874 12.17 28.92 -5.95
CA ARG A 874 11.97 27.50 -5.61
C ARG A 874 13.23 26.85 -5.02
N VAL A 875 13.08 26.34 -3.80
CA VAL A 875 14.02 25.42 -3.15
C VAL A 875 13.81 24.00 -3.69
N PRO A 876 14.88 23.28 -4.13
CA PRO A 876 14.75 21.88 -4.53
C PRO A 876 14.33 20.98 -3.34
N PRO A 877 13.33 20.09 -3.51
CA PRO A 877 12.77 19.34 -2.38
C PRO A 877 13.69 18.29 -1.77
N THR A 878 14.76 17.86 -2.47
CA THR A 878 15.77 16.97 -1.90
C THR A 878 16.72 17.70 -0.94
N LEU A 879 16.85 19.03 -1.05
CA LEU A 879 17.92 19.79 -0.40
C LEU A 879 17.77 19.87 1.13
N LEU A 880 16.57 19.61 1.67
CA LEU A 880 16.28 19.44 3.11
C LEU A 880 15.93 17.98 3.48
N LEU A 881 16.05 17.04 2.54
CA LEU A 881 15.82 15.59 2.72
C LEU A 881 17.11 14.75 2.48
N GLU A 882 18.18 15.38 2.02
CA GLU A 882 19.53 14.82 1.97
C GLU A 882 20.20 14.93 3.36
N PRO A 883 21.10 14.00 3.73
CA PRO A 883 21.84 14.05 5.00
C PRO A 883 22.95 15.12 4.93
N ALA A 884 22.53 16.38 4.87
CA ALA A 884 23.37 17.57 4.85
C ALA A 884 23.17 18.40 6.14
N THR A 885 24.19 19.18 6.50
CA THR A 885 24.15 20.09 7.64
C THR A 885 23.50 21.42 7.26
N VAL A 886 23.13 22.24 8.25
CA VAL A 886 22.56 23.58 7.99
C VAL A 886 23.56 24.46 7.23
N GLU A 887 24.85 24.38 7.56
CA GLU A 887 25.94 25.11 6.89
C GLU A 887 26.07 24.69 5.41
N GLU A 888 26.04 23.38 5.11
CA GLU A 888 26.09 22.88 3.74
C GLU A 888 24.88 23.31 2.91
N VAL A 889 23.68 23.17 3.46
CA VAL A 889 22.43 23.56 2.78
C VAL A 889 22.44 25.05 2.46
N ALA A 890 22.85 25.90 3.41
CA ALA A 890 22.95 27.34 3.19
C ALA A 890 23.96 27.72 2.10
N HIS A 891 25.12 27.05 2.06
CA HIS A 891 26.11 27.23 0.99
C HIS A 891 25.58 26.76 -0.38
N ARG A 892 24.95 25.57 -0.45
CA ARG A 892 24.35 25.04 -1.69
C ARG A 892 23.26 25.97 -2.22
N LEU A 893 22.40 26.49 -1.34
CA LEU A 893 21.36 27.46 -1.71
C LEU A 893 21.94 28.78 -2.21
N ALA A 894 22.93 29.36 -1.53
CA ALA A 894 23.58 30.60 -1.98
C ALA A 894 24.31 30.47 -3.33
N ALA A 895 24.67 29.24 -3.73
CA ALA A 895 25.28 28.94 -5.03
C ALA A 895 24.27 28.67 -6.16
N LEU A 896 22.96 28.52 -5.88
CA LEU A 896 21.94 28.34 -6.92
C LEU A 896 21.62 29.67 -7.63
N PRO A 897 21.51 29.69 -8.97
CA PRO A 897 21.07 30.87 -9.72
C PRO A 897 19.58 31.15 -9.49
N ASP A 898 19.18 32.42 -9.59
CA ASP A 898 17.81 32.87 -9.27
C ASP A 898 16.73 32.47 -10.31
N GLU A 899 17.13 32.01 -11.50
CA GLU A 899 16.20 31.63 -12.57
C GLU A 899 16.24 30.12 -12.90
N LEU A 900 15.10 29.45 -12.72
CA LEU A 900 14.81 28.13 -13.32
C LEU A 900 13.43 28.20 -14.00
N PRO A 901 13.37 28.20 -15.35
CA PRO A 901 12.13 28.43 -16.09
C PRO A 901 11.13 27.27 -15.92
N ALA A 902 9.84 27.61 -15.97
CA ALA A 902 8.76 26.65 -15.85
C ALA A 902 8.53 25.88 -17.17
N GLY A 903 9.29 24.80 -17.39
CA GLY A 903 9.00 23.85 -18.47
C GLY A 903 10.22 23.18 -19.09
N SER A 904 10.70 22.09 -18.49
CA SER A 904 11.47 21.07 -19.21
C SER A 904 11.32 19.72 -18.50
N ALA A 905 10.85 18.70 -19.23
CA ALA A 905 10.81 17.34 -18.72
C ALA A 905 12.17 16.67 -18.96
N ALA A 906 12.89 16.34 -17.89
CA ALA A 906 14.13 15.57 -17.99
C ALA A 906 13.82 14.12 -18.43
N ALA A 907 14.00 13.84 -19.72
CA ALA A 907 13.95 12.48 -20.24
C ALA A 907 15.11 11.64 -19.66
N PRO A 908 14.91 10.33 -19.41
CA PRO A 908 15.97 9.46 -18.94
C PRO A 908 17.12 9.38 -19.95
N GLY A 909 18.35 9.53 -19.48
CA GLY A 909 19.54 9.68 -20.32
C GLY A 909 19.78 8.50 -21.27
N THR A 910 19.89 8.79 -22.57
CA THR A 910 20.22 7.79 -23.58
C THR A 910 21.72 7.50 -23.58
N GLN A 911 22.12 6.22 -23.52
CA GLN A 911 23.51 5.83 -23.71
C GLN A 911 23.97 6.08 -25.16
N PRO A 912 25.25 6.42 -25.39
CA PRO A 912 25.78 6.60 -26.74
C PRO A 912 25.91 5.26 -27.47
N ALA A 913 25.23 5.12 -28.60
CA ALA A 913 25.40 3.99 -29.51
C ALA A 913 26.66 4.17 -30.40
N PRO A 914 27.36 3.10 -30.79
CA PRO A 914 28.61 3.19 -31.54
C PRO A 914 28.40 3.63 -32.99
N GLY A 915 29.20 4.59 -33.45
CA GLY A 915 29.21 5.03 -34.85
C GLY A 915 29.90 4.03 -35.77
N THR A 916 29.19 3.52 -36.76
CA THR A 916 29.77 2.78 -37.89
C THR A 916 30.40 3.74 -38.90
N GLY A 917 31.56 3.38 -39.45
CA GLY A 917 32.37 4.28 -40.29
C GLY A 917 31.85 4.44 -41.73
N PRO A 918 32.29 5.49 -42.45
CA PRO A 918 31.92 5.71 -43.85
C PRO A 918 32.69 4.79 -44.80
N GLY A 919 31.97 4.17 -45.75
CA GLY A 919 32.59 3.44 -46.86
C GLY A 919 33.09 4.38 -47.97
N THR A 920 34.21 4.02 -48.60
CA THR A 920 34.76 4.68 -49.81
C THR A 920 35.16 3.65 -50.87
N GLY A 921 35.35 4.09 -52.11
CA GLY A 921 35.45 3.24 -53.31
C GLY A 921 36.80 2.52 -53.54
N PRO A 922 36.92 1.70 -54.61
CA PRO A 922 37.89 0.60 -54.66
C PRO A 922 39.15 0.79 -55.53
N GLY A 923 40.27 0.20 -55.06
CA GLY A 923 41.40 -0.33 -55.87
C GLY A 923 42.60 0.60 -56.14
N PRO A 924 43.75 0.08 -56.66
CA PRO A 924 44.23 -1.31 -56.55
C PRO A 924 45.79 -1.50 -56.41
N GLY A 925 46.24 -2.22 -55.35
CA GLY A 925 47.58 -2.88 -55.24
C GLY A 925 48.84 -2.01 -55.19
N PRO A 926 50.08 -2.58 -55.15
CA PRO A 926 50.51 -3.95 -54.81
C PRO A 926 51.43 -4.00 -53.54
N GLY A 927 52.05 -5.16 -53.22
CA GLY A 927 53.05 -5.34 -52.12
C GLY A 927 54.51 -5.01 -52.53
N PRO A 928 55.59 -5.58 -51.91
CA PRO A 928 55.65 -6.67 -50.91
C PRO A 928 56.69 -6.51 -49.74
N GLY A 929 56.79 -7.52 -48.86
CA GLY A 929 57.89 -7.74 -47.87
C GLY A 929 57.39 -8.52 -46.64
N ARG A 930 57.98 -9.61 -46.09
CA ARG A 930 59.38 -10.01 -45.76
C ARG A 930 59.99 -9.25 -44.58
N ASP A 931 60.64 -9.86 -43.57
CA ASP A 931 61.08 -11.27 -43.36
C ASP A 931 60.76 -11.80 -41.93
N ASP A 932 61.36 -12.95 -41.52
CA ASP A 932 60.89 -13.90 -40.49
C ASP A 932 61.68 -13.89 -39.13
N PRO A 933 62.12 -14.99 -38.45
CA PRO A 933 61.74 -15.29 -37.05
C PRO A 933 62.86 -15.20 -35.98
N GLY A 934 62.54 -15.46 -34.68
CA GLY A 934 63.56 -15.52 -33.62
C GLY A 934 63.19 -16.04 -32.19
N THR A 935 62.98 -17.35 -32.04
CA THR A 935 63.39 -18.25 -30.90
C THR A 935 63.24 -17.92 -29.38
N ALA A 936 63.11 -18.99 -28.56
CA ALA A 936 63.01 -19.03 -27.07
C ALA A 936 64.33 -19.58 -26.43
N PRO A 937 64.47 -20.04 -25.13
CA PRO A 937 63.52 -20.21 -24.00
C PRO A 937 64.04 -19.94 -22.53
N ARG A 938 63.20 -20.31 -21.53
CA ARG A 938 63.36 -20.64 -20.07
C ARG A 938 64.77 -20.91 -19.46
N PRO A 939 65.02 -20.73 -18.11
CA PRO A 939 64.39 -21.54 -17.02
C PRO A 939 64.22 -20.90 -15.59
N ALA A 940 64.02 -21.74 -14.54
CA ALA A 940 63.93 -21.48 -13.07
C ALA A 940 64.70 -22.63 -12.31
N PRO A 941 64.64 -22.91 -10.97
CA PRO A 941 63.97 -22.30 -9.78
C PRO A 941 64.87 -22.21 -8.48
N GLY A 942 64.31 -22.09 -7.25
CA GLY A 942 65.02 -22.20 -5.94
C GLY A 942 64.12 -22.13 -4.67
N GLN A 943 64.55 -22.61 -3.48
CA GLN A 943 63.69 -22.84 -2.28
C GLN A 943 64.37 -22.80 -0.86
N VAL A 944 63.72 -22.12 0.13
CA VAL A 944 63.69 -22.43 1.62
C VAL A 944 65.08 -22.19 2.34
N PRO A 945 65.42 -22.30 3.68
CA PRO A 945 64.72 -22.79 4.91
C PRO A 945 64.86 -22.06 6.32
N VAL A 946 63.81 -22.15 7.16
CA VAL A 946 63.76 -22.58 8.61
C VAL A 946 64.37 -21.79 9.83
N ALA A 947 63.64 -21.81 10.98
CA ALA A 947 64.06 -21.90 12.42
C ALA A 947 63.53 -20.84 13.45
N VAL A 948 63.44 -21.26 14.75
CA VAL A 948 62.86 -20.55 15.94
C VAL A 948 63.59 -21.02 17.24
N PRO A 949 63.80 -20.17 18.28
CA PRO A 949 63.44 -20.55 19.68
C PRO A 949 63.00 -19.40 20.63
N GLY A 950 62.41 -19.75 21.80
CA GLY A 950 62.04 -18.86 22.95
C GLY A 950 63.17 -18.69 23.99
N PRO A 951 62.95 -18.36 25.31
CA PRO A 951 61.76 -18.48 26.20
C PRO A 951 61.35 -17.11 26.87
N GLY A 952 60.61 -16.92 28.00
CA GLY A 952 59.79 -17.74 28.94
C GLY A 952 59.75 -17.16 30.39
N PHE A 953 58.98 -17.78 31.33
CA PHE A 953 58.83 -17.47 32.80
C PHE A 953 58.08 -16.14 33.17
N ARG A 954 57.32 -15.96 34.30
CA ARG A 954 56.67 -16.86 35.32
C ARG A 954 55.57 -16.13 36.17
N HIS A 955 54.57 -16.89 36.64
CA HIS A 955 53.64 -16.75 37.82
C HIS A 955 52.87 -15.45 38.28
N HIS A 956 51.56 -15.69 38.52
CA HIS A 956 50.59 -15.20 39.55
C HIS A 956 51.07 -15.02 41.02
N PRO A 957 50.22 -14.64 42.04
CA PRO A 957 48.88 -13.97 42.12
C PRO A 957 48.98 -12.71 43.07
N PRO A 958 48.10 -12.37 44.08
CA PRO A 958 46.65 -12.56 44.35
C PRO A 958 45.85 -11.29 44.83
N GLU A 959 44.50 -11.43 44.96
CA GLU A 959 43.59 -10.73 45.92
C GLU A 959 43.38 -9.18 45.78
N ARG A 960 42.28 -8.55 46.29
CA ARG A 960 41.21 -8.98 47.24
C ARG A 960 39.88 -8.23 46.98
N THR A 961 38.74 -8.79 47.41
CA THR A 961 37.43 -8.10 47.56
C THR A 961 37.28 -7.51 48.99
N PRO A 962 36.30 -6.63 49.27
CA PRO A 962 34.97 -7.10 49.69
C PRO A 962 33.77 -6.27 49.16
N HIS A 963 32.57 -6.69 49.55
CA HIS A 963 31.26 -6.07 49.27
C HIS A 963 31.02 -4.75 50.04
N GLU A 964 30.17 -3.88 49.48
CA GLU A 964 28.74 -3.80 49.86
C GLU A 964 27.87 -3.89 48.59
#